data_AF-A0A4Y4DIH6-F1
#
_entry.id   AF-A0A4Y4DIH6-F1
#
_cell.length_a   1.000
_cell.length_b   1.000
_cell.length_c   1.000
_cell.angle_alpha   90.00
_cell.angle_beta   90.00
_cell.angle_gamma   90.00
#
_symmetry.space_group_name_H-M   'P 1'
#
loop_
_entity.id
_entity.type
_entity.pdbx_description
1 polymer ?
#
loop_
_entity_poly.entity_id
_entity_poly.type
_entity_poly.pdbx_seq_one_letter_code
_entity_poly.pdbx_strand_id
1 'polypeptide(L)'
;MQEEEFSFSWTALKLLGRGLYSNAWNALSELVANGFDAGADTVSILLDRRDSENCKIYVVDNGVGMNLEDIRSYVKVGNDKRKNTHRSALVDLNQVNGRKGIGKLAALYLSPVFRIYTKAEGNSTAWILDSSNIENEDDHPYLRGTELFDIPSEVSIFSQYTTGTLLALENVDLRGYGTAAHLSLNHLLANQFLVSNSNDKKIMLSIIDAKTKVFEGFAQVEKNIAYRNFAFIKSSSGSETDIPQELREMISNPPNVKIRAQGLPDGKYNHKVEATPFSLRSRHKEFELENIPDVDFKNSTYRGIPYSLTGWLGLHASINASDAAINDSRFTKNKYFNPAQLRVYVRGKLATDRLLSQLGITSTFLNYIEGEISFDILDDNELEDIATSNRQDFDENDPRVTLLRTLVRSIVRELITQRTTLSNKIRDAEKSYKSGVNRRGKAAFSKGLAEDLENFDKLSDTDRDAIQNLATNKIQGEIEAKSDYSVFLSHSSRDVPFTGFVYELLVKKGARDDEIFYTSKPGGQYSDADLGSLGQIIRRSLTDSNTFIIYFNSKNFLASEYCLFEGGAGWATRSVGAVGKVNVDYASVPVFLSENRPETSILAGDTADLRPDLYQYLVRKILNPALDHLNRGREIKAQELLPLFPVADFPSEVDLKESGSRFEDYYDKDIVKHWQIHVHDKFSDYISEYRK
;
A
#
# COMPACT_ATOMS: atom_id res chain seq x y z
N MET A 1 -31.17 48.15 41.14
CA MET A 1 -30.83 46.82 41.69
C MET A 1 -29.33 46.82 41.90
N GLN A 2 -28.81 46.31 43.02
CA GLN A 2 -27.39 46.02 43.13
C GLN A 2 -27.10 44.79 42.27
N GLU A 3 -26.11 44.91 41.39
CA GLU A 3 -25.64 43.84 40.52
C GLU A 3 -24.18 43.59 40.87
N GLU A 4 -23.82 42.31 41.03
CA GLU A 4 -22.46 41.87 41.32
C GLU A 4 -22.04 40.92 40.20
N GLU A 5 -20.81 41.07 39.70
CA GLU A 5 -20.30 40.24 38.60
C GLU A 5 -19.78 38.89 39.12
N PHE A 6 -20.12 37.81 38.42
CA PHE A 6 -19.47 36.52 38.63
C PHE A 6 -18.02 36.57 38.15
N SER A 7 -17.11 36.18 39.04
CA SER A 7 -15.68 36.06 38.74
C SER A 7 -15.26 34.59 38.62
N PHE A 8 -14.30 34.30 37.74
CA PHE A 8 -13.71 32.96 37.61
C PHE A 8 -12.43 32.86 38.46
N SER A 9 -12.24 31.75 39.16
CA SER A 9 -10.99 31.41 39.83
C SER A 9 -10.05 30.62 38.92
N TRP A 10 -8.78 30.48 39.31
CA TRP A 10 -7.82 29.61 38.63
C TRP A 10 -8.31 28.16 38.54
N THR A 11 -8.93 27.65 39.60
CA THR A 11 -9.53 26.31 39.60
C THR A 11 -10.57 26.15 38.50
N ALA A 12 -11.50 27.09 38.38
CA ALA A 12 -12.53 27.06 37.35
C ALA A 12 -11.93 27.11 35.94
N LEU A 13 -10.91 27.95 35.74
CA LEU A 13 -10.23 28.08 34.45
C LEU A 13 -9.48 26.80 34.04
N LYS A 14 -8.78 26.15 34.98
CA LYS A 14 -8.10 24.86 34.76
C LYS A 14 -9.09 23.74 34.43
N LEU A 15 -10.21 23.67 35.15
CA LEU A 15 -11.26 22.67 34.92
C LEU A 15 -11.91 22.83 33.55
N LEU A 16 -12.20 24.06 33.14
CA LEU A 16 -12.72 24.37 31.81
C LEU A 16 -11.72 23.96 30.71
N GLY A 17 -10.45 24.33 30.83
CA GLY A 17 -9.42 23.93 29.86
C GLY A 17 -9.30 22.42 29.69
N ARG A 18 -9.22 21.66 30.81
CA ARG A 18 -9.10 20.19 30.80
C ARG A 18 -10.35 19.47 30.28
N GLY A 19 -11.54 20.01 30.53
CA GLY A 19 -12.80 19.41 30.09
C GLY A 19 -13.12 19.63 28.61
N LEU A 20 -12.53 20.65 27.97
CA LEU A 20 -12.84 21.04 26.60
C LEU A 20 -12.05 20.27 25.54
N TYR A 21 -10.83 19.85 25.84
CA TYR A 21 -9.94 19.23 24.86
C TYR A 21 -9.55 17.81 25.25
N SER A 22 -9.80 16.88 24.34
CA SER A 22 -9.49 15.46 24.50
C SER A 22 -8.04 15.11 24.15
N ASN A 23 -7.35 15.95 23.37
CA ASN A 23 -5.94 15.78 23.00
C ASN A 23 -5.26 17.12 22.68
N ALA A 24 -3.92 17.14 22.72
CA ALA A 24 -3.09 18.32 22.48
C ALA A 24 -3.20 18.87 21.06
N TRP A 25 -3.40 18.00 20.06
CA TRP A 25 -3.42 18.39 18.66
C TRP A 25 -4.69 19.18 18.29
N ASN A 26 -5.82 18.83 18.89
CA ASN A 26 -7.08 19.56 18.75
C ASN A 26 -7.01 20.93 19.43
N ALA A 27 -6.33 21.04 20.58
CA ALA A 27 -6.07 22.34 21.18
C ALA A 27 -5.16 23.19 20.29
N LEU A 28 -4.10 22.60 19.73
CA LEU A 28 -3.20 23.29 18.80
C LEU A 28 -3.92 23.76 17.54
N SER A 29 -4.86 22.98 16.99
CA SER A 29 -5.64 23.39 15.81
C SER A 29 -6.58 24.56 16.08
N GLU A 30 -7.10 24.73 17.31
CA GLU A 30 -7.82 25.95 17.69
C GLU A 30 -6.93 27.19 17.67
N LEU A 31 -5.67 27.06 18.07
CA LEU A 31 -4.70 28.16 18.01
C LEU A 31 -4.41 28.55 16.56
N VAL A 32 -4.28 27.56 15.67
CA VAL A 32 -4.15 27.80 14.22
C VAL A 32 -5.40 28.47 13.65
N ALA A 33 -6.59 27.99 14.02
CA ALA A 33 -7.85 28.59 13.60
C ALA A 33 -7.98 30.05 14.06
N ASN A 34 -7.47 30.40 15.24
CA ASN A 34 -7.44 31.79 15.70
C ASN A 34 -6.55 32.69 14.82
N GLY A 35 -5.43 32.17 14.32
CA GLY A 35 -4.59 32.89 13.35
C GLY A 35 -5.34 33.18 12.05
N PHE A 36 -6.01 32.17 11.48
CA PHE A 36 -6.85 32.36 10.30
C PHE A 36 -8.07 33.27 10.54
N ASP A 37 -8.70 33.18 11.72
CA ASP A 37 -9.77 34.10 12.16
C ASP A 37 -9.28 35.55 12.29
N ALA A 38 -7.97 35.77 12.44
CA ALA A 38 -7.32 37.07 12.46
C ALA A 38 -6.89 37.56 11.07
N GLY A 39 -7.28 36.85 10.00
CA GLY A 39 -6.97 37.20 8.62
C GLY A 39 -5.57 36.79 8.15
N ALA A 40 -4.88 35.91 8.89
CA ALA A 40 -3.58 35.40 8.47
C ALA A 40 -3.70 34.55 7.19
N ASP A 41 -2.74 34.70 6.27
CA ASP A 41 -2.54 33.77 5.15
C ASP A 41 -1.62 32.61 5.55
N THR A 42 -0.80 32.79 6.60
CA THR A 42 0.21 31.83 7.00
C THR A 42 0.25 31.73 8.52
N VAL A 43 0.11 30.52 9.03
CA VAL A 43 0.32 30.19 10.44
C VAL A 43 1.47 29.20 10.56
N SER A 44 2.52 29.57 11.28
CA SER A 44 3.72 28.76 11.50
C SER A 44 3.76 28.20 12.91
N ILE A 45 4.06 26.91 13.04
CA ILE A 45 4.08 26.18 14.30
C ILE A 45 5.48 25.59 14.47
N LEU A 46 6.17 26.00 15.53
CA LEU A 46 7.41 25.36 15.96
C LEU A 46 7.13 24.53 17.21
N LEU A 47 7.35 23.22 17.11
CA LEU A 47 7.35 22.30 18.24
C LEU A 47 8.79 22.01 18.65
N ASP A 48 9.25 22.65 19.73
CA ASP A 48 10.59 22.47 20.28
C ASP A 48 10.57 21.45 21.42
N ARG A 49 11.19 20.30 21.16
CA ARG A 49 11.27 19.15 22.07
C ARG A 49 12.69 18.82 22.46
N ARG A 50 13.60 19.81 22.42
CA ARG A 50 14.97 19.65 22.94
C ARG A 50 14.97 19.18 24.39
N ASP A 51 14.00 19.65 25.16
CA ASP A 51 13.60 19.11 26.47
C ASP A 51 12.23 18.44 26.32
N SER A 52 12.20 17.10 26.40
CA SER A 52 10.97 16.32 26.24
C SER A 52 10.00 16.42 27.42
N GLU A 53 10.47 16.85 28.60
CA GLU A 53 9.64 17.06 29.78
C GLU A 53 9.09 18.49 29.85
N ASN A 54 9.82 19.45 29.27
CA ASN A 54 9.42 20.86 29.18
C ASN A 54 9.42 21.33 27.71
N CYS A 55 8.55 20.73 26.89
CA CYS A 55 8.44 21.12 25.49
C CYS A 55 7.96 22.57 25.37
N LYS A 56 8.42 23.26 24.33
CA LYS A 56 7.92 24.59 23.97
C LYS A 56 7.19 24.52 22.64
N ILE A 57 6.08 25.24 22.54
CA ILE A 57 5.34 25.39 21.28
C ILE A 57 5.24 26.87 20.96
N TYR A 58 5.60 27.24 19.75
CA TYR A 58 5.40 28.59 19.23
C TYR A 58 4.40 28.54 18.09
N VAL A 59 3.40 29.39 18.15
CA VAL A 59 2.43 29.61 17.06
C VAL A 59 2.57 31.05 16.60
N VAL A 60 2.91 31.24 15.33
CA VAL A 60 3.15 32.54 14.71
C VAL A 60 2.18 32.74 13.57
N ASP A 61 1.40 33.81 13.60
CA ASP A 61 0.56 34.23 12.49
C ASP A 61 0.97 35.61 11.96
N ASN A 62 0.65 35.87 10.70
CA ASN A 62 0.81 37.17 10.05
C ASN A 62 -0.53 37.93 9.92
N GLY A 63 -1.47 37.69 10.84
CA GLY A 63 -2.76 38.36 10.84
C GLY A 63 -2.68 39.82 11.25
N VAL A 64 -3.83 40.39 11.60
CA VAL A 64 -3.93 41.82 11.98
C VAL A 64 -3.31 42.17 13.34
N GLY A 65 -3.02 41.17 14.18
CA GLY A 65 -2.57 41.36 15.57
C GLY A 65 -3.70 41.83 16.49
N MET A 66 -3.33 42.31 17.69
CA MET A 66 -4.26 42.80 18.71
C MET A 66 -3.75 44.09 19.33
N ASN A 67 -4.57 45.13 19.34
CA ASN A 67 -4.32 46.33 20.16
C ASN A 67 -4.80 46.11 21.62
N LEU A 68 -4.69 47.13 22.48
CA LEU A 68 -5.09 47.00 23.89
C LEU A 68 -6.59 46.70 24.07
N GLU A 69 -7.45 47.22 23.20
CA GLU A 69 -8.89 46.94 23.22
C GLU A 69 -9.18 45.50 22.79
N ASP A 70 -8.49 45.02 21.76
CA ASP A 70 -8.55 43.63 21.33
C ASP A 70 -8.09 42.68 22.44
N ILE A 71 -7.04 43.02 23.18
CA ILE A 71 -6.57 42.24 24.34
C ILE A 71 -7.64 42.21 25.45
N ARG A 72 -8.28 43.35 25.75
CA ARG A 72 -9.39 43.41 26.71
C ARG A 72 -10.59 42.57 26.26
N SER A 73 -10.86 42.52 24.96
CA SER A 73 -11.89 41.64 24.41
C SER A 73 -11.45 40.17 24.39
N TYR A 74 -10.16 39.90 24.14
CA TYR A 74 -9.60 38.56 24.06
C TYR A 74 -9.78 37.80 25.38
N VAL A 75 -9.50 38.45 26.52
CA VAL A 75 -9.61 37.81 27.85
C VAL A 75 -11.04 37.44 28.26
N LYS A 76 -12.08 38.05 27.68
CA LYS A 76 -13.50 37.75 28.01
C LYS A 76 -13.92 36.38 27.46
N VAL A 77 -14.09 35.39 28.31
CA VAL A 77 -14.51 34.02 27.94
C VAL A 77 -16.00 33.97 27.59
N GLY A 78 -16.38 33.23 26.54
CA GLY A 78 -17.80 32.96 26.21
C GLY A 78 -18.52 33.99 25.34
N ASN A 79 -17.85 35.05 24.89
CA ASN A 79 -18.45 36.03 23.99
C ASN A 79 -18.60 35.51 22.56
N ASP A 80 -19.76 35.76 21.95
CA ASP A 80 -20.02 35.45 20.55
C ASP A 80 -19.16 36.35 19.64
N LYS A 81 -18.13 35.76 19.03
CA LYS A 81 -17.16 36.45 18.16
C LYS A 81 -17.84 37.04 16.91
N ARG A 82 -18.98 36.48 16.47
CA ARG A 82 -19.67 36.88 15.23
C ARG A 82 -20.67 38.03 15.44
N LYS A 83 -21.03 38.34 16.69
CA LYS A 83 -21.91 39.47 17.05
C LYS A 83 -21.15 40.71 17.52
N ASN A 84 -19.84 40.60 17.72
CA ASN A 84 -19.03 41.68 18.27
C ASN A 84 -18.50 42.58 17.13
N THR A 85 -19.12 43.75 16.96
CA THR A 85 -18.89 44.74 15.88
C THR A 85 -17.59 45.55 15.99
N HIS A 86 -16.74 45.28 16.99
CA HIS A 86 -15.50 46.03 17.25
C HIS A 86 -14.27 45.53 16.47
N ARG A 87 -14.40 44.53 15.58
CA ARG A 87 -13.29 44.09 14.73
C ARG A 87 -13.13 45.03 13.53
N SER A 88 -11.88 45.32 13.18
CA SER A 88 -11.50 46.07 11.98
C SER A 88 -12.32 45.63 10.76
N ALA A 89 -12.76 46.60 9.93
CA ALA A 89 -13.52 46.39 8.71
C ALA A 89 -12.83 45.49 7.65
N LEU A 90 -11.60 45.04 7.94
CA LEU A 90 -10.76 44.16 7.12
C LEU A 90 -11.03 42.65 7.31
N VAL A 91 -11.85 42.24 8.29
CA VAL A 91 -12.15 40.81 8.54
C VAL A 91 -13.58 40.47 8.13
N ASP A 92 -13.74 39.58 7.14
CA ASP A 92 -15.06 39.05 6.75
C ASP A 92 -15.60 38.12 7.85
N LEU A 93 -16.65 38.56 8.54
CA LEU A 93 -17.32 37.81 9.62
C LEU A 93 -17.92 36.48 9.13
N ASN A 94 -18.20 36.33 7.83
CA ASN A 94 -18.68 35.07 7.27
C ASN A 94 -17.59 33.98 7.22
N GLN A 95 -16.32 34.38 7.22
CA GLN A 95 -15.16 33.48 7.20
C GLN A 95 -14.62 33.15 8.60
N VAL A 96 -15.22 33.68 9.67
CA VAL A 96 -14.81 33.41 11.04
C VAL A 96 -15.30 32.03 11.48
N ASN A 97 -14.37 31.13 11.73
CA ASN A 97 -14.64 29.75 12.13
C ASN A 97 -15.12 29.65 13.58
N GLY A 98 -14.66 30.54 14.46
CA GLY A 98 -15.04 30.53 15.88
C GLY A 98 -16.33 31.28 16.20
N ARG A 99 -17.35 30.59 16.77
CA ARG A 99 -18.62 31.21 17.24
C ARG A 99 -18.56 31.77 18.67
N LYS A 100 -18.21 30.98 19.70
CA LYS A 100 -18.37 31.35 21.14
C LYS A 100 -17.12 31.89 21.87
N GLY A 101 -16.01 32.12 21.17
CA GLY A 101 -14.83 32.74 21.79
C GLY A 101 -14.07 31.91 22.85
N ILE A 102 -14.31 30.59 22.93
CA ILE A 102 -13.68 29.68 23.91
C ILE A 102 -12.33 29.11 23.46
N GLY A 103 -11.98 29.21 22.17
CA GLY A 103 -10.74 28.65 21.59
C GLY A 103 -9.44 29.20 22.21
N LYS A 104 -9.49 30.33 22.91
CA LYS A 104 -8.36 30.86 23.71
C LYS A 104 -7.96 29.97 24.89
N LEU A 105 -8.89 29.13 25.36
CA LEU A 105 -8.64 28.17 26.44
C LEU A 105 -7.73 27.02 25.99
N ALA A 106 -7.50 26.85 24.69
CA ALA A 106 -6.55 25.88 24.16
C ALA A 106 -5.13 26.10 24.66
N ALA A 107 -4.69 27.36 24.80
CA ALA A 107 -3.36 27.68 25.32
C ALA A 107 -3.21 27.22 26.78
N LEU A 108 -4.26 27.40 27.60
CA LEU A 108 -4.32 26.98 29.00
C LEU A 108 -4.37 25.47 29.17
N TYR A 109 -5.00 24.76 28.22
CA TYR A 109 -4.98 23.31 28.19
C TYR A 109 -3.59 22.76 27.88
N LEU A 110 -2.91 23.37 26.91
CA LEU A 110 -1.60 22.92 26.44
C LEU A 110 -0.47 23.25 27.41
N SER A 111 -0.55 24.38 28.09
CA SER A 111 0.57 24.93 28.82
C SER A 111 0.15 25.66 30.10
N PRO A 112 0.88 25.45 31.20
CA PRO A 112 0.69 26.24 32.41
C PRO A 112 1.16 27.69 32.24
N VAL A 113 1.99 28.01 31.25
CA VAL A 113 2.58 29.34 31.05
C VAL A 113 2.57 29.70 29.56
N PHE A 114 1.75 30.68 29.18
CA PHE A 114 1.79 31.19 27.81
C PHE A 114 2.06 32.70 27.75
N ARG A 115 2.81 33.10 26.72
CA ARG A 115 3.14 34.49 26.39
C ARG A 115 2.59 34.85 25.03
N ILE A 116 2.08 36.06 24.89
CA ILE A 116 1.60 36.64 23.64
C ILE A 116 2.48 37.84 23.33
N TYR A 117 3.10 37.85 22.15
CA TYR A 117 3.68 39.05 21.54
C TYR A 117 2.84 39.36 20.31
N THR A 118 2.16 40.49 20.31
CA THR A 118 1.32 40.92 19.19
C THR A 118 1.73 42.27 18.63
N LYS A 119 1.65 42.42 17.30
CA LYS A 119 1.95 43.63 16.53
C LYS A 119 0.68 44.10 15.82
N ALA A 120 0.19 45.29 16.14
CA ALA A 120 -1.00 45.87 15.51
C ALA A 120 -0.84 47.39 15.40
N GLU A 121 -1.25 47.95 14.26
CA GLU A 121 -1.30 49.42 14.03
C GLU A 121 0.02 50.15 14.36
N GLY A 122 1.17 49.53 14.07
CA GLY A 122 2.49 50.09 14.35
C GLY A 122 2.95 49.98 15.81
N ASN A 123 2.14 49.40 16.70
CA ASN A 123 2.48 49.15 18.10
C ASN A 123 2.77 47.67 18.36
N SER A 124 3.62 47.40 19.34
CA SER A 124 3.96 46.06 19.80
C SER A 124 3.71 45.95 21.30
N THR A 125 3.00 44.90 21.72
CA THR A 125 2.76 44.63 23.14
C THR A 125 3.03 43.16 23.46
N ALA A 126 3.48 42.90 24.69
CA ALA A 126 3.70 41.57 25.21
C ALA A 126 2.89 41.32 26.48
N TRP A 127 2.38 40.10 26.59
CA TRP A 127 1.49 39.68 27.65
C TRP A 127 1.84 38.28 28.13
N ILE A 128 1.63 38.00 29.41
CA ILE A 128 1.90 36.70 30.02
C ILE A 128 0.73 36.26 30.89
N LEU A 129 0.39 34.98 30.80
CA LEU A 129 -0.42 34.26 31.76
C LEU A 129 0.38 33.08 32.28
N ASP A 130 0.61 33.07 33.60
CA ASP A 130 1.38 32.06 34.30
C ASP A 130 0.54 31.45 35.42
N SER A 131 0.27 30.15 35.30
CA SER A 131 -0.48 29.33 36.24
C SER A 131 0.41 28.35 37.03
N SER A 132 1.73 28.42 36.85
CA SER A 132 2.69 27.50 37.48
C SER A 132 2.92 27.80 38.97
N ASN A 133 2.88 29.08 39.34
CA ASN A 133 3.13 29.56 40.70
C ASN A 133 1.90 30.28 41.27
N ILE A 134 0.78 29.57 41.35
CA ILE A 134 -0.45 30.09 41.97
C ILE A 134 -0.39 29.82 43.48
N GLU A 135 -0.31 30.89 44.29
CA GLU A 135 -0.31 30.78 45.76
C GLU A 135 -1.69 30.40 46.30
N ASN A 136 -2.77 30.91 45.67
CA ASN A 136 -4.16 30.61 46.02
C ASN A 136 -4.99 30.32 44.76
N GLU A 137 -5.53 29.09 44.64
CA GLU A 137 -6.29 28.68 43.45
C GLU A 137 -7.67 29.35 43.33
N ASP A 138 -8.12 30.03 44.39
CA ASP A 138 -9.36 30.83 44.38
C ASP A 138 -9.15 32.26 43.83
N ASP A 139 -7.90 32.68 43.62
CA ASP A 139 -7.60 33.99 43.04
C ASP A 139 -8.05 34.09 41.57
N HIS A 140 -8.25 35.33 41.12
CA HIS A 140 -8.61 35.61 39.74
C HIS A 140 -7.42 35.45 38.78
N PRO A 141 -7.62 34.81 37.61
CA PRO A 141 -6.61 34.74 36.57
C PRO A 141 -6.50 36.08 35.83
N TYR A 142 -5.27 36.54 35.62
CA TYR A 142 -4.99 37.78 34.89
C TYR A 142 -4.00 37.54 33.76
N LEU A 143 -4.27 38.15 32.61
CA LEU A 143 -3.28 38.35 31.55
C LEU A 143 -2.51 39.64 31.86
N ARG A 144 -1.22 39.52 32.20
CA ARG A 144 -0.40 40.64 32.66
C ARG A 144 0.43 41.21 31.50
N GLY A 145 0.45 42.53 31.37
CA GLY A 145 1.38 43.19 30.45
C GLY A 145 2.82 43.03 30.94
N THR A 146 3.75 42.83 30.01
CA THR A 146 5.18 42.68 30.28
C THR A 146 5.99 43.47 29.27
N GLU A 147 7.28 43.67 29.55
CA GLU A 147 8.24 44.09 28.54
C GLU A 147 8.28 43.07 27.40
N LEU A 148 8.62 43.56 26.19
CA LEU A 148 8.79 42.71 25.02
C LEU A 148 9.89 41.69 25.32
N PHE A 149 9.59 40.42 25.04
CA PHE A 149 10.53 39.32 25.22
C PHE A 149 11.25 38.99 23.92
N ASP A 150 12.43 38.39 24.04
CA ASP A 150 13.25 37.97 22.91
C ASP A 150 12.52 36.95 22.05
N ILE A 151 12.53 37.20 20.73
CA ILE A 151 11.99 36.27 19.73
C ILE A 151 13.08 35.20 19.48
N PRO A 152 12.81 33.91 19.75
CA PRO A 152 13.78 32.85 19.46
C PRO A 152 14.19 32.84 17.99
N SER A 153 15.45 32.51 17.72
CA SER A 153 16.03 32.52 16.37
C SER A 153 15.24 31.66 15.37
N GLU A 154 14.69 30.55 15.84
CA GLU A 154 13.93 29.55 15.09
C GLU A 154 12.55 30.08 14.64
N VAL A 155 12.02 31.13 15.29
CA VAL A 155 10.78 31.82 14.92
C VAL A 155 11.02 33.29 14.54
N SER A 156 12.25 33.63 14.13
CA SER A 156 12.65 34.98 13.70
C SER A 156 11.84 35.53 12.52
N ILE A 157 11.11 34.67 11.80
CA ILE A 157 10.11 35.05 10.79
C ILE A 157 9.11 36.08 11.34
N PHE A 158 8.75 36.01 12.63
CA PHE A 158 7.82 36.95 13.26
C PHE A 158 8.38 38.39 13.29
N SER A 159 9.71 38.55 13.39
CA SER A 159 10.36 39.85 13.38
C SER A 159 10.14 40.60 12.05
N GLN A 160 9.96 39.87 10.96
CA GLN A 160 9.75 40.42 9.61
C GLN A 160 8.31 40.90 9.37
N TYR A 161 7.35 40.42 10.17
CA TYR A 161 5.96 40.82 10.03
C TYR A 161 5.70 42.22 10.62
N THR A 162 4.93 43.02 9.87
CA THR A 162 4.44 44.34 10.30
C THR A 162 3.26 44.21 11.27
N THR A 163 2.44 43.18 11.10
CA THR A 163 1.31 42.83 11.96
C THR A 163 1.30 41.31 12.20
N GLY A 164 0.68 40.88 13.30
CA GLY A 164 0.52 39.46 13.60
C GLY A 164 0.73 39.14 15.07
N THR A 165 0.67 37.85 15.41
CA THR A 165 0.82 37.39 16.79
C THR A 165 1.77 36.20 16.89
N LEU A 166 2.65 36.24 17.89
CA LEU A 166 3.48 35.14 18.36
C LEU A 166 2.94 34.69 19.73
N LEU A 167 2.45 33.45 19.80
CA LEU A 167 2.06 32.78 21.02
C LEU A 167 3.15 31.77 21.40
N ALA A 168 3.79 31.95 22.54
CA ALA A 168 4.79 31.04 23.09
C ALA A 168 4.21 30.28 24.28
N LEU A 169 4.12 28.95 24.15
CA LEU A 169 3.66 28.01 25.18
C LEU A 169 4.88 27.33 25.79
N GLU A 170 5.00 27.37 27.11
CA GLU A 170 6.12 26.77 27.85
C GLU A 170 5.68 25.59 28.70
N ASN A 171 6.59 24.68 29.03
CA ASN A 171 6.32 23.52 29.88
C ASN A 171 5.12 22.68 29.38
N VAL A 172 5.05 22.46 28.07
CA VAL A 172 4.01 21.64 27.44
C VAL A 172 4.32 20.16 27.69
N ASP A 173 3.40 19.44 28.32
CA ASP A 173 3.57 18.00 28.57
C ASP A 173 3.17 17.17 27.34
N LEU A 174 4.17 16.61 26.65
CA LEU A 174 3.99 15.72 25.51
C LEU A 174 4.54 14.31 25.76
N ARG A 175 4.72 13.89 27.02
CA ARG A 175 5.34 12.58 27.37
C ARG A 175 4.57 11.35 26.86
N GLY A 176 3.31 11.51 26.44
CA GLY A 176 2.49 10.48 25.78
C GLY A 176 2.66 10.36 24.26
N TYR A 177 3.41 11.27 23.62
CA TYR A 177 3.56 11.35 22.17
C TYR A 177 4.99 10.93 21.76
N GLY A 178 5.18 9.66 21.41
CA GLY A 178 6.45 9.12 20.90
C GLY A 178 6.75 9.52 19.45
N THR A 179 7.92 9.20 18.89
CA THR A 179 8.34 9.61 17.53
C THR A 179 7.27 9.35 16.44
N ALA A 180 6.57 8.21 16.49
CA ALA A 180 5.49 7.87 15.55
C ALA A 180 4.21 8.73 15.66
N ALA A 181 3.96 9.36 16.81
CA ALA A 181 2.86 10.32 16.97
C ALA A 181 3.12 11.64 16.22
N HIS A 182 4.37 11.96 15.86
CA HIS A 182 4.76 13.20 15.16
C HIS A 182 4.51 13.14 13.66
N LEU A 183 4.79 11.99 13.03
CA LEU A 183 4.36 11.76 11.64
C LEU A 183 2.85 11.93 11.51
N SER A 184 2.11 11.56 12.56
CA SER A 184 0.66 11.74 12.62
C SER A 184 0.25 13.20 12.83
N LEU A 185 1.08 14.06 13.43
CA LEU A 185 0.76 15.48 13.64
C LEU A 185 0.55 16.23 12.33
N ASN A 186 1.42 16.00 11.33
CA ASN A 186 1.26 16.59 10.00
C ASN A 186 -0.09 16.18 9.40
N HIS A 187 -0.38 14.87 9.37
CA HIS A 187 -1.67 14.36 8.90
C HIS A 187 -2.87 14.91 9.68
N LEU A 188 -2.76 15.02 11.00
CA LEU A 188 -3.83 15.54 11.84
C LEU A 188 -4.09 17.01 11.52
N LEU A 189 -3.07 17.87 11.52
CA LEU A 189 -3.20 19.28 11.17
C LEU A 189 -3.71 19.47 9.74
N ALA A 190 -3.23 18.67 8.79
CA ALA A 190 -3.70 18.68 7.41
C ALA A 190 -5.20 18.35 7.31
N ASN A 191 -5.70 17.48 8.20
CA ASN A 191 -7.11 17.11 8.24
C ASN A 191 -8.00 18.12 8.95
N GLN A 192 -7.46 19.03 9.77
CA GLN A 192 -8.27 19.99 10.55
C GLN A 192 -8.93 21.06 9.69
N PHE A 193 -8.38 21.33 8.51
CA PHE A 193 -8.90 22.33 7.60
C PHE A 193 -9.13 21.70 6.22
N LEU A 194 -10.21 22.11 5.57
CA LEU A 194 -10.41 21.80 4.17
C LEU A 194 -9.40 22.64 3.40
N VAL A 195 -8.34 21.98 2.92
CA VAL A 195 -7.37 22.62 2.03
C VAL A 195 -8.08 22.82 0.69
N SER A 196 -8.72 23.97 0.52
CA SER A 196 -9.27 24.39 -0.76
C SER A 196 -8.10 24.70 -1.70
N ASN A 197 -8.26 24.43 -3.00
CA ASN A 197 -7.27 24.76 -4.04
C ASN A 197 -7.03 26.29 -4.20
N SER A 198 -7.53 27.12 -3.28
CA SER A 198 -7.26 28.55 -3.19
C SER A 198 -6.02 28.77 -2.34
N ASN A 199 -4.92 29.15 -3.00
CA ASN A 199 -3.55 29.36 -2.51
C ASN A 199 -3.34 30.31 -1.30
N ASP A 200 -4.38 30.66 -0.54
CA ASP A 200 -4.34 31.81 0.37
C ASP A 200 -4.15 31.45 1.85
N LYS A 201 -4.28 30.17 2.28
CA LYS A 201 -4.07 29.77 3.68
C LYS A 201 -3.08 28.62 3.82
N LYS A 202 -1.99 28.84 4.57
CA LYS A 202 -0.87 27.91 4.73
C LYS A 202 -0.62 27.63 6.21
N ILE A 203 -0.45 26.35 6.53
CA ILE A 203 0.04 25.90 7.83
C ILE A 203 1.48 25.43 7.62
N MET A 204 2.40 26.03 8.35
CA MET A 204 3.82 25.71 8.31
C MET A 204 4.19 25.03 9.62
N LEU A 205 4.88 23.90 9.57
CA LEU A 205 5.26 23.11 10.74
C LEU A 205 6.78 22.87 10.74
N SER A 206 7.39 23.07 11.90
CA SER A 206 8.76 22.65 12.17
C SER A 206 8.80 21.93 13.52
N ILE A 207 9.63 20.89 13.62
CA ILE A 207 9.79 20.11 14.85
C ILE A 207 11.28 19.97 15.13
N ILE A 208 11.70 20.37 16.33
CA ILE A 208 13.07 20.15 16.80
C ILE A 208 13.02 18.96 17.76
N ASP A 209 13.60 17.84 17.35
CA ASP A 209 13.63 16.62 18.16
C ASP A 209 14.79 16.65 19.17
N ALA A 210 14.61 16.01 20.32
CA ALA A 210 15.66 15.88 21.34
C ALA A 210 16.92 15.17 20.82
N LYS A 211 16.78 14.30 19.80
CA LYS A 211 17.89 13.56 19.18
C LYS A 211 18.67 14.41 18.19
N THR A 212 17.99 15.10 17.28
CA THR A 212 18.65 15.91 16.24
C THR A 212 19.10 17.24 16.81
N LYS A 213 18.26 17.88 17.63
CA LYS A 213 18.43 19.25 18.16
C LYS A 213 18.68 20.30 17.08
N VAL A 214 18.33 20.00 15.83
CA VAL A 214 18.50 20.86 14.66
C VAL A 214 17.16 21.44 14.27
N PHE A 215 17.14 22.74 13.98
CA PHE A 215 16.04 23.40 13.28
C PHE A 215 16.27 23.28 11.77
N GLU A 216 15.37 22.57 11.09
CA GLU A 216 15.47 22.29 9.64
C GLU A 216 14.67 23.28 8.79
N GLY A 217 14.12 24.33 9.41
CA GLY A 217 13.18 25.24 8.77
C GLY A 217 11.74 24.76 8.88
N PHE A 218 10.82 25.56 8.33
CA PHE A 218 9.41 25.25 8.29
C PHE A 218 9.03 24.53 6.99
N ALA A 219 8.27 23.45 7.10
CA ALA A 219 7.67 22.75 5.97
C ALA A 219 6.17 22.99 5.94
N GLN A 220 5.59 23.07 4.75
CA GLN A 220 4.13 23.19 4.61
C GLN A 220 3.46 21.86 5.02
N VAL A 221 2.39 21.97 5.79
CA VAL A 221 1.49 20.86 6.12
C VAL A 221 0.60 20.60 4.91
N GLU A 222 0.64 19.38 4.39
CA GLU A 222 -0.08 18.99 3.17
C GLU A 222 -0.93 17.75 3.40
N LYS A 223 -2.08 17.68 2.70
CA LYS A 223 -2.89 16.46 2.68
C LYS A 223 -2.16 15.39 1.87
N ASN A 224 -2.05 14.22 2.46
CA ASN A 224 -1.37 13.08 1.85
C ASN A 224 -2.34 11.90 1.71
N ILE A 225 -3.30 12.03 0.78
CA ILE A 225 -4.36 11.05 0.55
C ILE A 225 -3.98 10.18 -0.64
N ALA A 226 -4.16 8.87 -0.47
CA ALA A 226 -3.83 7.86 -1.47
C ALA A 226 -4.93 7.70 -2.55
N TYR A 227 -5.20 8.78 -3.30
CA TYR A 227 -6.28 8.83 -4.28
C TYR A 227 -6.24 7.67 -5.29
N ARG A 228 -5.04 7.26 -5.74
CA ARG A 228 -4.87 6.22 -6.76
C ARG A 228 -5.16 4.81 -6.25
N ASN A 229 -5.37 4.65 -4.95
CA ASN A 229 -5.81 3.39 -4.37
C ASN A 229 -7.34 3.25 -4.34
N PHE A 230 -8.14 4.26 -4.72
CA PHE A 230 -9.59 4.12 -4.76
C PHE A 230 -10.04 3.19 -5.90
N ALA A 231 -11.02 2.32 -5.62
CA ALA A 231 -11.74 1.55 -6.63
C ALA A 231 -13.03 2.27 -7.07
N PHE A 232 -13.71 2.93 -6.14
CA PHE A 232 -14.93 3.67 -6.37
C PHE A 232 -14.84 5.06 -5.76
N ILE A 233 -15.39 6.05 -6.44
CA ILE A 233 -15.41 7.44 -5.99
C ILE A 233 -16.82 7.99 -6.19
N LYS A 234 -17.31 8.69 -5.18
CA LYS A 234 -18.50 9.51 -5.25
C LYS A 234 -18.17 10.95 -4.90
N SER A 235 -18.65 11.92 -5.67
CA SER A 235 -18.39 13.33 -5.39
C SER A 235 -19.57 14.24 -5.73
N SER A 236 -19.59 15.45 -5.18
CA SER A 236 -20.60 16.46 -5.54
C SER A 236 -20.40 16.97 -6.96
N SER A 237 -21.50 17.27 -7.65
CA SER A 237 -21.51 17.63 -9.08
C SER A 237 -21.23 19.11 -9.40
N GLY A 238 -21.06 19.99 -8.41
CA GLY A 238 -21.33 21.43 -8.60
C GLY A 238 -20.36 22.45 -7.99
N SER A 239 -19.23 22.04 -7.41
CA SER A 239 -18.24 22.97 -6.87
C SER A 239 -16.85 22.47 -7.17
N GLU A 240 -16.11 23.18 -8.02
CA GLU A 240 -14.71 22.89 -8.28
C GLU A 240 -13.86 23.08 -7.01
N THR A 241 -14.28 23.89 -6.03
CA THR A 241 -13.43 24.30 -4.90
C THR A 241 -13.22 23.22 -3.84
N ASP A 242 -14.18 22.29 -3.69
CA ASP A 242 -14.20 21.33 -2.56
C ASP A 242 -13.63 19.95 -2.93
N ILE A 243 -13.27 19.76 -4.20
CA ILE A 243 -12.63 18.53 -4.70
C ILE A 243 -11.17 18.88 -5.06
N PRO A 244 -10.18 18.22 -4.42
CA PRO A 244 -8.76 18.46 -4.72
C PRO A 244 -8.43 18.25 -6.20
N GLN A 245 -7.53 19.07 -6.75
CA GLN A 245 -7.19 19.04 -8.18
C GLN A 245 -6.82 17.63 -8.66
N GLU A 246 -5.95 16.94 -7.93
CA GLU A 246 -5.52 15.58 -8.27
C GLU A 246 -6.71 14.61 -8.37
N LEU A 247 -7.68 14.72 -7.47
CA LEU A 247 -8.88 13.88 -7.50
C LEU A 247 -9.78 14.22 -8.69
N ARG A 248 -9.89 15.50 -9.08
CA ARG A 248 -10.65 15.90 -10.28
C ARG A 248 -10.03 15.36 -11.56
N GLU A 249 -8.70 15.41 -11.67
CA GLU A 249 -7.96 14.81 -12.79
C GLU A 249 -8.19 13.30 -12.84
N MET A 250 -8.18 12.63 -11.68
CA MET A 250 -8.46 11.22 -11.56
C MET A 250 -9.90 10.85 -11.91
N ILE A 251 -10.89 11.67 -11.54
CA ILE A 251 -12.30 11.46 -11.92
C ILE A 251 -12.47 11.64 -13.43
N SER A 252 -11.78 12.62 -14.03
CA SER A 252 -11.86 12.91 -15.46
C SER A 252 -11.16 11.85 -16.32
N ASN A 253 -10.07 11.27 -15.81
CA ASN A 253 -9.35 10.16 -16.44
C ASN A 253 -9.06 9.04 -15.42
N PRO A 254 -10.04 8.17 -15.13
CA PRO A 254 -9.90 7.16 -14.08
C PRO A 254 -8.77 6.17 -14.38
N PRO A 255 -7.82 5.90 -13.47
CA PRO A 255 -6.78 4.91 -13.69
C PRO A 255 -7.32 3.49 -13.55
N ASN A 256 -6.47 2.49 -13.81
CA ASN A 256 -6.72 1.12 -13.35
C ASN A 256 -6.09 0.95 -11.96
N VAL A 257 -6.81 0.28 -11.07
CA VAL A 257 -6.35 -0.11 -9.73
C VAL A 257 -6.21 -1.63 -9.66
N LYS A 258 -5.18 -2.11 -8.97
CA LYS A 258 -4.91 -3.53 -8.76
C LYS A 258 -5.51 -4.00 -7.44
N ILE A 259 -6.35 -5.03 -7.50
CA ILE A 259 -6.97 -5.66 -6.33
C ILE A 259 -6.40 -7.06 -6.18
N ARG A 260 -6.14 -7.51 -4.95
CA ARG A 260 -5.65 -8.87 -4.68
C ARG A 260 -6.66 -9.93 -5.12
N ALA A 261 -6.20 -10.89 -5.92
CA ALA A 261 -6.96 -12.01 -6.45
C ALA A 261 -6.00 -13.20 -6.68
N GLN A 262 -5.71 -13.95 -5.62
CA GLN A 262 -4.69 -15.01 -5.63
C GLN A 262 -4.99 -16.16 -6.60
N GLY A 263 -6.25 -16.34 -7.00
CA GLY A 263 -6.65 -17.35 -7.97
C GLY A 263 -6.35 -16.99 -9.43
N LEU A 264 -5.78 -15.81 -9.72
CA LEU A 264 -5.40 -15.38 -11.07
C LEU A 264 -3.88 -15.49 -11.29
N PRO A 265 -3.39 -15.58 -12.55
CA PRO A 265 -1.96 -15.73 -12.86
C PRO A 265 -1.05 -14.73 -12.14
N ASP A 266 -1.42 -13.46 -12.16
CA ASP A 266 -0.63 -12.36 -11.56
C ASP A 266 -0.98 -12.13 -10.09
N GLY A 267 -1.88 -12.95 -9.50
CA GLY A 267 -2.39 -12.76 -8.15
C GLY A 267 -3.21 -11.46 -7.96
N LYS A 268 -3.55 -10.78 -9.07
CA LYS A 268 -4.19 -9.45 -9.09
C LYS A 268 -5.30 -9.39 -10.12
N TYR A 269 -6.31 -8.58 -9.81
CA TYR A 269 -7.40 -8.21 -10.71
C TYR A 269 -7.29 -6.72 -11.02
N ASN A 270 -7.27 -6.37 -12.30
CA ASN A 270 -7.28 -4.98 -12.76
C ASN A 270 -8.71 -4.45 -12.82
N HIS A 271 -8.98 -3.35 -12.13
CA HIS A 271 -10.27 -2.70 -12.13
C HIS A 271 -10.11 -1.25 -12.56
N LYS A 272 -10.88 -0.81 -13.57
CA LYS A 272 -10.96 0.60 -13.94
C LYS A 272 -11.73 1.34 -12.85
N VAL A 273 -11.13 2.37 -12.26
CA VAL A 273 -11.76 3.15 -11.19
C VAL A 273 -13.08 3.73 -11.68
N GLU A 274 -14.14 3.56 -10.88
CA GLU A 274 -15.48 4.06 -11.19
C GLU A 274 -15.79 5.32 -10.36
N ALA A 275 -15.99 6.45 -11.03
CA ALA A 275 -16.37 7.72 -10.40
C ALA A 275 -17.79 8.12 -10.80
N THR A 276 -18.63 8.47 -9.81
CA THR A 276 -20.03 8.89 -10.05
C THR A 276 -20.42 10.06 -9.15
N PRO A 277 -21.38 10.91 -9.51
CA PRO A 277 -21.84 11.97 -8.62
C PRO A 277 -22.60 11.41 -7.40
N PHE A 278 -22.78 12.24 -6.37
CA PHE A 278 -23.68 11.96 -5.26
C PHE A 278 -25.11 11.72 -5.77
N SER A 279 -25.61 10.50 -5.57
CA SER A 279 -26.99 10.15 -5.86
C SER A 279 -27.84 10.47 -4.64
N LEU A 280 -28.34 11.71 -4.53
CA LEU A 280 -29.16 12.11 -3.37
C LEU A 280 -30.67 11.89 -3.60
N ARG A 281 -31.13 11.86 -4.86
CA ARG A 281 -32.56 11.79 -5.21
C ARG A 281 -32.94 10.37 -5.66
N SER A 282 -33.62 9.61 -4.80
CA SER A 282 -34.34 8.38 -5.19
C SER A 282 -35.65 8.25 -4.40
N ARG A 283 -36.66 7.58 -4.98
CA ARG A 283 -37.99 7.44 -4.34
C ARG A 283 -37.95 6.87 -2.92
N HIS A 284 -37.03 5.96 -2.64
CA HIS A 284 -36.87 5.40 -1.28
C HIS A 284 -36.19 6.37 -0.31
N LYS A 285 -35.32 7.26 -0.80
CA LYS A 285 -34.63 8.27 0.02
C LYS A 285 -35.55 9.44 0.36
N GLU A 286 -36.43 9.82 -0.57
CA GLU A 286 -37.41 10.88 -0.38
C GLU A 286 -38.29 10.63 0.85
N PHE A 287 -38.79 9.41 1.04
CA PHE A 287 -39.63 9.08 2.19
C PHE A 287 -38.91 9.21 3.54
N GLU A 288 -37.65 8.76 3.67
CA GLU A 288 -36.91 8.92 4.93
C GLU A 288 -36.58 10.40 5.21
N LEU A 289 -36.26 11.17 4.16
CA LEU A 289 -35.84 12.57 4.25
C LEU A 289 -37.02 13.53 4.50
N GLU A 290 -38.20 13.26 3.92
CA GLU A 290 -39.44 14.04 4.13
C GLU A 290 -39.99 13.92 5.56
N ASN A 291 -39.59 12.89 6.31
CA ASN A 291 -40.01 12.69 7.70
C ASN A 291 -39.11 13.40 8.73
N ILE A 292 -38.03 14.06 8.29
CA ILE A 292 -37.14 14.80 9.19
C ILE A 292 -37.78 16.18 9.47
N PRO A 293 -37.95 16.58 10.75
CA PRO A 293 -38.55 17.87 11.10
C PRO A 293 -37.84 19.05 10.44
N ASP A 294 -38.62 20.01 9.97
CA ASP A 294 -38.17 21.27 9.35
C ASP A 294 -37.34 21.14 8.06
N VAL A 295 -37.22 19.94 7.48
CA VAL A 295 -36.52 19.70 6.20
C VAL A 295 -37.49 19.74 5.02
N ASP A 296 -37.22 20.61 4.06
CA ASP A 296 -37.79 20.53 2.71
C ASP A 296 -36.76 19.92 1.77
N PHE A 297 -36.86 18.61 1.55
CA PHE A 297 -35.93 17.88 0.70
C PHE A 297 -36.01 18.28 -0.78
N LYS A 298 -37.21 18.62 -1.28
CA LYS A 298 -37.44 18.97 -2.70
C LYS A 298 -36.72 20.25 -3.07
N ASN A 299 -36.80 21.25 -2.19
CA ASN A 299 -36.13 22.54 -2.36
C ASN A 299 -34.72 22.55 -1.74
N SER A 300 -34.31 21.48 -1.06
CA SER A 300 -33.02 21.37 -0.37
C SER A 300 -32.82 22.50 0.65
N THR A 301 -33.84 22.72 1.49
CA THR A 301 -33.80 23.72 2.56
C THR A 301 -34.12 23.12 3.94
N TYR A 302 -33.58 23.72 4.99
CA TYR A 302 -33.92 23.44 6.39
C TYR A 302 -34.39 24.75 7.01
N ARG A 303 -35.64 24.81 7.51
CA ARG A 303 -36.30 26.05 7.95
C ARG A 303 -36.22 27.19 6.91
N GLY A 304 -36.24 26.86 5.62
CA GLY A 304 -36.11 27.82 4.51
C GLY A 304 -34.68 28.21 4.14
N ILE A 305 -33.67 27.81 4.93
CA ILE A 305 -32.25 28.06 4.64
C ILE A 305 -31.72 26.94 3.72
N PRO A 306 -31.09 27.27 2.57
CA PRO A 306 -30.58 26.26 1.65
C PRO A 306 -29.44 25.45 2.30
N TYR A 307 -29.44 24.14 2.06
CA TYR A 307 -28.33 23.26 2.42
C TYR A 307 -27.75 22.57 1.19
N SER A 308 -26.46 22.25 1.24
CA SER A 308 -25.78 21.47 0.22
C SER A 308 -24.78 20.54 0.87
N LEU A 309 -24.69 19.32 0.35
CA LEU A 309 -23.64 18.35 0.70
C LEU A 309 -22.61 18.33 -0.43
N THR A 310 -21.43 18.88 -0.16
CA THR A 310 -20.32 18.92 -1.13
C THR A 310 -19.15 18.06 -0.70
N GLY A 311 -18.21 17.81 -1.61
CA GLY A 311 -16.98 17.04 -1.34
C GLY A 311 -16.96 15.68 -2.03
N TRP A 312 -16.28 14.70 -1.43
CA TRP A 312 -16.03 13.39 -2.02
C TRP A 312 -15.95 12.26 -0.99
N LEU A 313 -16.31 11.06 -1.42
CA LEU A 313 -16.15 9.79 -0.70
C LEU A 313 -15.52 8.77 -1.66
N GLY A 314 -14.42 8.16 -1.25
CA GLY A 314 -13.75 7.07 -1.94
C GLY A 314 -13.87 5.76 -1.17
N LEU A 315 -13.89 4.64 -1.90
CA LEU A 315 -13.74 3.31 -1.34
C LEU A 315 -12.45 2.70 -1.87
N HIS A 316 -11.50 2.44 -0.97
CA HIS A 316 -10.17 1.90 -1.28
C HIS A 316 -10.26 0.50 -1.91
N ALA A 317 -9.39 0.22 -2.88
CA ALA A 317 -9.21 -1.10 -3.50
C ALA A 317 -8.66 -2.10 -2.48
N SER A 318 -7.72 -1.66 -1.66
CA SER A 318 -7.14 -2.42 -0.55
C SER A 318 -6.86 -1.53 0.66
N ILE A 319 -6.97 -2.10 1.85
CA ILE A 319 -6.53 -1.49 3.12
C ILE A 319 -5.31 -2.19 3.71
N ASN A 320 -4.81 -3.23 3.03
CA ASN A 320 -3.53 -3.85 3.36
C ASN A 320 -2.41 -2.97 2.77
N ALA A 321 -1.44 -2.59 3.61
CA ALA A 321 -0.41 -1.62 3.24
C ALA A 321 0.40 -2.03 2.00
N SER A 322 0.81 -3.30 1.86
CA SER A 322 1.61 -3.72 0.69
C SER A 322 0.78 -3.77 -0.58
N ASP A 323 -0.47 -4.23 -0.50
CA ASP A 323 -1.38 -4.25 -1.64
C ASP A 323 -1.80 -2.84 -2.09
N ALA A 324 -2.03 -1.92 -1.14
CA ALA A 324 -2.40 -0.54 -1.42
C ALA A 324 -1.23 0.28 -1.96
N ALA A 325 -0.01 0.07 -1.45
CA ALA A 325 1.21 0.74 -1.90
C ALA A 325 1.56 0.46 -3.37
N ILE A 326 1.10 -0.69 -3.92
CA ILE A 326 1.22 -0.99 -5.35
C ILE A 326 0.42 0.01 -6.20
N ASN A 327 -0.71 0.49 -5.69
CA ASN A 327 -1.57 1.45 -6.38
C ASN A 327 -1.16 2.89 -6.10
N ASP A 328 -0.83 3.18 -4.83
CA ASP A 328 -0.43 4.51 -4.38
C ASP A 328 0.54 4.41 -3.20
N SER A 329 1.79 4.84 -3.40
CA SER A 329 2.84 4.77 -2.36
C SER A 329 2.56 5.65 -1.15
N ARG A 330 1.60 6.59 -1.24
CA ARG A 330 1.18 7.44 -0.12
C ARG A 330 0.28 6.72 0.88
N PHE A 331 -0.21 5.53 0.55
CA PHE A 331 -1.08 4.79 1.47
C PHE A 331 -0.31 4.35 2.72
N THR A 332 -0.53 5.06 3.82
CA THR A 332 0.05 4.75 5.13
C THR A 332 -1.03 4.42 6.13
N LYS A 333 -0.95 3.23 6.73
CA LYS A 333 -1.82 2.81 7.83
C LYS A 333 -0.97 2.23 8.96
N ASN A 334 -1.06 2.81 10.14
CA ASN A 334 -0.31 2.37 11.31
C ASN A 334 -1.16 2.56 12.60
N LYS A 335 -0.58 2.29 13.77
CA LYS A 335 -1.27 2.42 15.06
C LYS A 335 -1.77 3.85 15.35
N TYR A 336 -1.13 4.86 14.77
CA TYR A 336 -1.34 6.28 15.07
C TYR A 336 -2.10 7.02 13.96
N PHE A 337 -2.17 6.46 12.75
CA PHE A 337 -2.89 7.04 11.61
C PHE A 337 -3.64 5.97 10.82
N ASN A 338 -4.95 6.20 10.65
CA ASN A 338 -5.81 5.41 9.79
C ASN A 338 -6.42 6.31 8.71
N PRO A 339 -6.12 6.08 7.42
CA PRO A 339 -6.65 6.91 6.33
C PRO A 339 -8.16 6.72 6.15
N ALA A 340 -8.69 5.53 6.44
CA ALA A 340 -10.11 5.22 6.25
C ALA A 340 -11.02 5.90 7.31
N GLN A 341 -11.33 7.18 7.05
CA GLN A 341 -12.17 8.06 7.87
C GLN A 341 -13.03 8.96 6.98
N LEU A 342 -14.22 9.34 7.46
CA LEU A 342 -15.04 10.37 6.82
C LEU A 342 -14.98 11.65 7.63
N ARG A 343 -14.36 12.66 7.05
CA ARG A 343 -14.16 13.97 7.66
C ARG A 343 -15.28 14.90 7.23
N VAL A 344 -16.03 15.43 8.19
CA VAL A 344 -17.10 16.40 7.96
C VAL A 344 -16.56 17.78 8.29
N TYR A 345 -16.62 18.66 7.32
CA TYR A 345 -16.23 20.06 7.44
C TYR A 345 -17.45 20.96 7.52
N VAL A 346 -17.32 22.01 8.31
CA VAL A 346 -18.28 23.11 8.40
C VAL A 346 -17.47 24.39 8.27
N ARG A 347 -17.76 25.18 7.24
CA ARG A 347 -17.01 26.39 6.86
C ARG A 347 -15.51 26.14 6.69
N GLY A 348 -15.17 24.97 6.15
CA GLY A 348 -13.77 24.58 5.92
C GLY A 348 -12.99 24.16 7.17
N LYS A 349 -13.62 24.07 8.35
CA LYS A 349 -13.02 23.50 9.57
C LYS A 349 -13.59 22.11 9.86
N LEU A 350 -12.74 21.19 10.29
CA LEU A 350 -13.14 19.84 10.70
C LEU A 350 -14.11 19.95 11.89
N ALA A 351 -15.32 19.43 11.70
CA ALA A 351 -16.35 19.40 12.71
C ALA A 351 -16.43 18.03 13.39
N THR A 352 -16.38 16.94 12.62
CA THR A 352 -16.32 15.57 13.15
C THR A 352 -15.68 14.63 12.12
N ASP A 353 -14.93 13.63 12.60
CA ASP A 353 -14.37 12.53 11.81
C ASP A 353 -15.01 11.17 12.14
N ARG A 354 -16.07 11.18 12.97
CA ARG A 354 -16.70 9.98 13.55
C ARG A 354 -17.95 9.52 12.81
N LEU A 355 -18.41 10.30 11.83
CA LEU A 355 -19.68 10.10 11.16
C LEU A 355 -19.90 8.67 10.66
N LEU A 356 -18.86 7.99 10.13
CA LEU A 356 -18.97 6.59 9.65
C LEU A 356 -19.53 5.64 10.71
N SER A 357 -19.10 5.79 11.96
CA SER A 357 -19.54 4.93 13.08
C SER A 357 -21.01 5.17 13.45
N GLN A 358 -21.52 6.39 13.22
CA GLN A 358 -22.88 6.81 13.50
C GLN A 358 -23.87 6.42 12.38
N LEU A 359 -23.42 5.87 11.24
CA LEU A 359 -24.30 5.49 10.13
C LEU A 359 -25.10 4.19 10.39
N GLY A 360 -24.71 3.40 11.40
CA GLY A 360 -25.37 2.12 11.72
C GLY A 360 -25.22 1.05 10.63
N ILE A 361 -24.10 1.05 9.91
CA ILE A 361 -23.82 0.10 8.83
C ILE A 361 -22.89 -1.01 9.33
N THR A 362 -23.34 -2.26 9.23
CA THR A 362 -22.56 -3.46 9.56
C THR A 362 -21.94 -4.07 8.29
N SER A 363 -20.80 -3.52 7.84
CA SER A 363 -20.05 -4.07 6.70
C SER A 363 -18.55 -3.95 6.92
N THR A 364 -17.80 -4.98 6.54
CA THR A 364 -16.33 -4.94 6.58
C THR A 364 -15.75 -3.91 5.61
N PHE A 365 -16.48 -3.56 4.54
CA PHE A 365 -16.09 -2.53 3.58
C PHE A 365 -16.25 -1.11 4.11
N LEU A 366 -16.91 -0.91 5.26
CA LEU A 366 -16.93 0.40 5.93
C LEU A 366 -15.51 0.88 6.27
N ASN A 367 -14.62 -0.05 6.62
CA ASN A 367 -13.21 0.23 6.93
C ASN A 367 -12.35 0.59 5.71
N TYR A 368 -12.93 0.62 4.51
CA TYR A 368 -12.28 0.98 3.26
C TYR A 368 -12.66 2.39 2.81
N ILE A 369 -13.59 3.04 3.52
CA ILE A 369 -14.13 4.33 3.13
C ILE A 369 -13.25 5.44 3.67
N GLU A 370 -12.88 6.36 2.80
CA GLU A 370 -12.24 7.61 3.14
C GLU A 370 -12.98 8.73 2.42
N GLY A 371 -13.16 9.88 3.04
CA GLY A 371 -13.84 10.99 2.39
C GLY A 371 -13.74 12.29 3.16
N GLU A 372 -14.02 13.36 2.44
CA GLU A 372 -14.08 14.73 2.95
C GLU A 372 -15.32 15.38 2.39
N ILE A 373 -16.23 15.78 3.28
CA ILE A 373 -17.50 16.38 2.90
C ILE A 373 -17.73 17.68 3.67
N SER A 374 -18.41 18.63 3.05
CA SER A 374 -18.84 19.88 3.69
C SER A 374 -20.36 19.92 3.83
N PHE A 375 -20.83 20.37 4.99
CA PHE A 375 -22.26 20.50 5.28
C PHE A 375 -22.54 21.69 6.20
N ASP A 376 -22.50 22.90 5.63
CA ASP A 376 -22.38 24.15 6.39
C ASP A 376 -23.61 24.54 7.23
N ILE A 377 -24.79 23.97 6.91
CA ILE A 377 -26.05 24.21 7.64
C ILE A 377 -25.97 23.82 9.13
N LEU A 378 -24.99 22.99 9.52
CA LEU A 378 -24.73 22.62 10.91
C LEU A 378 -24.30 23.79 11.80
N ASP A 379 -23.65 24.82 11.25
CA ASP A 379 -23.27 26.05 11.95
C ASP A 379 -23.65 27.29 11.14
N ASP A 380 -24.92 27.37 10.75
CA ASP A 380 -25.49 28.58 10.18
C ASP A 380 -25.64 29.68 11.26
N ASN A 381 -25.47 30.94 10.86
CA ASN A 381 -25.57 32.09 11.77
C ASN A 381 -27.01 32.38 12.21
N GLU A 382 -28.00 32.02 11.38
CA GLU A 382 -29.43 32.22 11.66
C GLU A 382 -30.03 31.10 12.53
N LEU A 383 -29.28 30.00 12.73
CA LEU A 383 -29.73 28.82 13.47
C LEU A 383 -29.07 28.71 14.84
N GLU A 384 -29.68 27.91 15.72
CA GLU A 384 -29.15 27.59 17.05
C GLU A 384 -27.83 26.78 16.96
N ASP A 385 -26.91 27.05 17.90
CA ASP A 385 -25.64 26.32 18.03
C ASP A 385 -25.88 24.94 18.63
N ILE A 386 -25.56 23.92 17.85
CA ILE A 386 -25.72 22.50 18.22
C ILE A 386 -24.40 21.77 18.43
N ALA A 387 -23.28 22.49 18.43
CA ALA A 387 -22.01 21.87 18.76
C ALA A 387 -22.02 21.36 20.21
N THR A 388 -21.41 20.20 20.43
CA THR A 388 -21.18 19.67 21.77
C THR A 388 -20.30 20.61 22.61
N SER A 389 -20.26 20.40 23.92
CA SER A 389 -19.45 21.23 24.84
C SER A 389 -17.96 21.27 24.46
N ASN A 390 -17.40 20.15 23.99
CA ASN A 390 -16.03 20.05 23.49
C ASN A 390 -15.87 20.48 22.02
N ARG A 391 -16.97 20.83 21.33
CA ARG A 391 -17.03 21.26 19.92
C ARG A 391 -16.34 20.32 18.92
N GLN A 392 -16.33 19.02 19.23
CA GLN A 392 -15.81 17.96 18.35
C GLN A 392 -16.92 17.12 17.72
N ASP A 393 -18.17 17.44 18.03
CA ASP A 393 -19.34 16.81 17.41
C ASP A 393 -20.55 17.77 17.53
N PHE A 394 -21.70 17.31 17.04
CA PHE A 394 -22.98 17.98 17.17
C PHE A 394 -23.97 17.14 17.98
N ASP A 395 -25.05 17.75 18.46
CA ASP A 395 -26.17 17.00 19.05
C ASP A 395 -26.72 15.99 18.05
N GLU A 396 -26.54 14.70 18.35
CA GLU A 396 -26.96 13.60 17.48
C GLU A 396 -28.47 13.55 17.24
N ASN A 397 -29.26 14.21 18.11
CA ASN A 397 -30.72 14.27 18.00
C ASN A 397 -31.20 15.46 17.16
N ASP A 398 -30.33 16.39 16.77
CA ASP A 398 -30.73 17.54 15.96
C ASP A 398 -31.16 17.07 14.55
N PRO A 399 -32.27 17.60 13.99
CA PRO A 399 -32.74 17.24 12.66
C PRO A 399 -31.70 17.43 11.55
N ARG A 400 -30.79 18.40 11.65
CA ARG A 400 -29.71 18.64 10.67
C ARG A 400 -28.67 17.53 10.67
N VAL A 401 -28.34 16.99 11.85
CA VAL A 401 -27.43 15.83 11.98
C VAL A 401 -28.11 14.57 11.44
N THR A 402 -29.40 14.40 11.72
CA THR A 402 -30.20 13.31 11.15
C THR A 402 -30.25 13.39 9.61
N LEU A 403 -30.41 14.59 9.06
CA LEU A 403 -30.35 14.86 7.62
C LEU A 403 -28.99 14.45 7.04
N LEU A 404 -27.89 14.93 7.62
CA LEU A 404 -26.53 14.57 7.18
C LEU A 404 -26.31 13.05 7.18
N ARG A 405 -26.65 12.39 8.30
CA ARG A 405 -26.51 10.93 8.44
C ARG A 405 -27.30 10.20 7.36
N THR A 406 -28.52 10.63 7.07
CA THR A 406 -29.38 9.98 6.07
C THR A 406 -28.81 10.13 4.65
N LEU A 407 -28.34 11.32 4.28
CA LEU A 407 -27.71 11.57 2.98
C LEU A 407 -26.43 10.74 2.80
N VAL A 408 -25.52 10.79 3.78
CA VAL A 408 -24.23 10.08 3.73
C VAL A 408 -24.40 8.57 3.78
N ARG A 409 -25.31 8.06 4.63
CA ARG A 409 -25.63 6.63 4.73
C ARG A 409 -26.00 6.05 3.37
N SER A 410 -26.75 6.80 2.57
CA SER A 410 -27.10 6.37 1.22
C SER A 410 -25.88 6.24 0.31
N ILE A 411 -25.00 7.25 0.29
CA ILE A 411 -23.79 7.26 -0.55
C ILE A 411 -22.89 6.09 -0.19
N VAL A 412 -22.68 5.87 1.12
CA VAL A 412 -21.87 4.78 1.66
C VAL A 412 -22.43 3.41 1.30
N ARG A 413 -23.75 3.21 1.40
CA ARG A 413 -24.40 1.94 1.00
C ARG A 413 -24.17 1.63 -0.47
N GLU A 414 -24.29 2.63 -1.35
CA GLU A 414 -24.02 2.45 -2.78
C GLU A 414 -22.57 2.02 -3.05
N LEU A 415 -21.58 2.68 -2.42
CA LEU A 415 -20.16 2.29 -2.53
C LEU A 415 -19.94 0.84 -2.08
N ILE A 416 -20.55 0.44 -0.96
CA ILE A 416 -20.45 -0.93 -0.43
C ILE A 416 -21.09 -1.94 -1.40
N THR A 417 -22.24 -1.62 -1.99
CA THR A 417 -22.88 -2.47 -3.01
C THR A 417 -21.99 -2.62 -4.24
N GLN A 418 -21.40 -1.53 -4.75
CA GLN A 418 -20.46 -1.57 -5.86
C GLN A 418 -19.25 -2.47 -5.54
N ARG A 419 -18.67 -2.31 -4.34
CA ARG A 419 -17.53 -3.14 -3.90
C ARG A 419 -17.89 -4.61 -3.75
N THR A 420 -19.09 -4.92 -3.30
CA THR A 420 -19.60 -6.30 -3.18
C THR A 420 -19.77 -6.95 -4.55
N THR A 421 -20.33 -6.21 -5.52
CA THR A 421 -20.44 -6.67 -6.91
C THR A 421 -19.06 -6.92 -7.51
N LEU A 422 -18.08 -6.06 -7.27
CA LEU A 422 -16.70 -6.25 -7.72
C LEU A 422 -16.06 -7.50 -7.08
N SER A 423 -16.25 -7.74 -5.77
CA SER A 423 -15.78 -8.98 -5.13
C SER A 423 -16.34 -10.23 -5.80
N ASN A 424 -17.62 -10.23 -6.16
CA ASN A 424 -18.24 -11.35 -6.86
C ASN A 424 -17.63 -11.55 -8.25
N LYS A 425 -17.44 -10.46 -9.02
CA LYS A 425 -16.76 -10.51 -10.33
C LYS A 425 -15.34 -11.08 -10.23
N ILE A 426 -14.58 -10.69 -9.21
CA ILE A 426 -13.22 -11.23 -8.96
C ILE A 426 -13.29 -12.73 -8.68
N ARG A 427 -14.17 -13.16 -7.77
CA ARG A 427 -14.35 -14.58 -7.43
C ARG A 427 -14.77 -15.42 -8.64
N ASP A 428 -15.67 -14.88 -9.47
CA ASP A 428 -16.12 -15.57 -10.67
C ASP A 428 -14.98 -15.69 -11.69
N ALA A 429 -14.15 -14.64 -11.85
CA ALA A 429 -12.95 -14.69 -12.68
C ALA A 429 -11.93 -15.73 -12.18
N GLU A 430 -11.66 -15.79 -10.87
CA GLU A 430 -10.79 -16.81 -10.26
C GLU A 430 -11.33 -18.23 -10.51
N LYS A 431 -12.64 -18.43 -10.32
CA LYS A 431 -13.30 -19.72 -10.56
C LYS A 431 -13.18 -20.12 -12.04
N SER A 432 -13.48 -19.21 -12.96
CA SER A 432 -13.37 -19.46 -14.40
C SER A 432 -11.94 -19.78 -14.82
N TYR A 433 -10.95 -19.06 -14.27
CA TYR A 433 -9.55 -19.35 -14.51
C TYR A 433 -9.17 -20.74 -14.01
N LYS A 434 -9.49 -21.08 -12.75
CA LYS A 434 -9.22 -22.40 -12.18
C LYS A 434 -9.88 -23.53 -12.97
N SER A 435 -11.14 -23.36 -13.38
CA SER A 435 -11.83 -24.34 -14.24
C SER A 435 -11.15 -24.49 -15.61
N GLY A 436 -10.66 -23.39 -16.20
CA GLY A 436 -9.89 -23.41 -17.45
C GLY A 436 -8.57 -24.16 -17.32
N VAL A 437 -7.82 -23.90 -16.24
CA VAL A 437 -6.59 -24.61 -15.87
C VAL A 437 -6.84 -26.11 -15.71
N ASN A 438 -7.85 -26.50 -14.92
CA ASN A 438 -8.21 -27.91 -14.73
C ASN A 438 -8.60 -28.59 -16.04
N ARG A 439 -9.35 -27.92 -16.92
CA ARG A 439 -9.73 -28.46 -18.23
C ARG A 439 -8.51 -28.70 -19.12
N ARG A 440 -7.60 -27.73 -19.21
CA ARG A 440 -6.37 -27.86 -20.00
C ARG A 440 -5.42 -28.89 -19.41
N GLY A 441 -5.28 -28.94 -18.07
CA GLY A 441 -4.49 -29.96 -17.38
C GLY A 441 -5.00 -31.38 -17.64
N LYS A 442 -6.32 -31.60 -17.63
CA LYS A 442 -6.93 -32.89 -17.99
C LYS A 442 -6.65 -33.27 -19.45
N ALA A 443 -6.74 -32.32 -20.38
CA ALA A 443 -6.43 -32.56 -21.78
C ALA A 443 -4.94 -32.89 -21.99
N ALA A 444 -4.04 -32.14 -21.34
CA ALA A 444 -2.60 -32.38 -21.40
C ALA A 444 -2.22 -33.75 -20.80
N PHE A 445 -2.81 -34.13 -19.67
CA PHE A 445 -2.62 -35.45 -19.08
C PHE A 445 -3.09 -36.57 -20.04
N SER A 446 -4.28 -36.44 -20.62
CA SER A 446 -4.82 -37.46 -21.53
C SER A 446 -3.94 -37.62 -22.77
N LYS A 447 -3.41 -36.50 -23.30
CA LYS A 447 -2.44 -36.52 -24.41
C LYS A 447 -1.12 -37.19 -24.01
N GLY A 448 -0.55 -36.82 -22.86
CA GLY A 448 0.70 -37.43 -22.37
C GLY A 448 0.55 -38.94 -22.10
N LEU A 449 -0.59 -39.36 -21.55
CA LEU A 449 -0.86 -40.79 -21.35
C LEU A 449 -0.95 -41.55 -22.68
N ALA A 450 -1.52 -40.96 -23.72
CA ALA A 450 -1.54 -41.57 -25.05
C ALA A 450 -0.11 -41.74 -25.61
N GLU A 451 0.71 -40.69 -25.55
CA GLU A 451 2.12 -40.72 -25.95
C GLU A 451 2.90 -41.80 -25.18
N ASP A 452 2.63 -41.97 -23.88
CA ASP A 452 3.27 -42.98 -23.05
C ASP A 452 2.86 -44.41 -23.44
N LEU A 453 1.58 -44.63 -23.74
CA LEU A 453 1.04 -45.93 -24.11
C LEU A 453 1.52 -46.40 -25.50
N GLU A 454 1.85 -45.48 -26.40
CA GLU A 454 2.45 -45.79 -27.70
C GLU A 454 3.82 -46.48 -27.56
N ASN A 455 4.58 -46.17 -26.51
CA ASN A 455 5.91 -46.76 -26.26
C ASN A 455 5.87 -48.22 -25.78
N PHE A 456 4.69 -48.79 -25.56
CA PHE A 456 4.52 -50.19 -25.16
C PHE A 456 4.11 -51.06 -26.35
N ASP A 457 5.09 -51.67 -27.01
CA ASP A 457 4.90 -52.53 -28.20
C ASP A 457 4.01 -53.77 -27.96
N LYS A 458 3.76 -54.12 -26.69
CA LYS A 458 2.99 -55.31 -26.30
C LYS A 458 1.50 -55.06 -26.08
N LEU A 459 1.03 -53.82 -26.16
CA LEU A 459 -0.38 -53.47 -25.99
C LEU A 459 -1.05 -53.32 -27.35
N SER A 460 -2.26 -53.88 -27.52
CA SER A 460 -3.08 -53.62 -28.70
C SER A 460 -3.68 -52.21 -28.64
N ASP A 461 -4.03 -51.62 -29.79
CA ASP A 461 -4.65 -50.29 -29.84
C ASP A 461 -5.95 -50.23 -29.01
N THR A 462 -6.73 -51.32 -29.01
CA THR A 462 -7.92 -51.48 -28.16
C THR A 462 -7.62 -51.40 -26.66
N ASP A 463 -6.51 -52.01 -26.22
CA ASP A 463 -6.10 -51.97 -24.81
C ASP A 463 -5.59 -50.59 -24.42
N ARG A 464 -4.85 -49.92 -25.32
CA ARG A 464 -4.38 -48.54 -25.14
C ARG A 464 -5.55 -47.58 -24.97
N ASP A 465 -6.54 -47.66 -25.86
CA ASP A 465 -7.75 -46.84 -25.80
C ASP A 465 -8.57 -47.11 -24.52
N ALA A 466 -8.69 -48.38 -24.11
CA ALA A 466 -9.40 -48.74 -22.89
C ALA A 466 -8.73 -48.18 -21.63
N ILE A 467 -7.39 -48.28 -21.54
CA ILE A 467 -6.60 -47.74 -20.43
C ILE A 467 -6.69 -46.22 -20.40
N GLN A 468 -6.55 -45.56 -21.54
CA GLN A 468 -6.63 -44.11 -21.65
C GLN A 468 -8.01 -43.59 -21.23
N ASN A 469 -9.09 -44.21 -21.69
CA ASN A 469 -10.45 -43.85 -21.32
C ASN A 469 -10.72 -44.08 -19.83
N LEU A 470 -10.26 -45.19 -19.26
CA LEU A 470 -10.43 -45.50 -17.83
C LEU A 470 -9.67 -44.52 -16.94
N ALA A 471 -8.42 -44.19 -17.30
CA ALA A 471 -7.60 -43.21 -16.58
C ALA A 471 -8.19 -41.79 -16.67
N THR A 472 -8.61 -41.38 -17.87
CA THR A 472 -9.23 -40.05 -18.09
C THR A 472 -10.54 -39.90 -17.32
N ASN A 473 -11.38 -40.96 -17.27
CA ASN A 473 -12.63 -40.96 -16.51
C ASN A 473 -12.42 -40.95 -14.99
N LYS A 474 -11.38 -41.62 -14.47
CA LYS A 474 -11.05 -41.54 -13.03
C LYS A 474 -10.57 -40.15 -12.62
N ILE A 475 -9.91 -39.42 -13.52
CA ILE A 475 -9.45 -38.03 -13.30
C ILE A 475 -10.59 -37.02 -13.53
N GLN A 476 -11.66 -37.40 -14.25
CA GLN A 476 -12.86 -36.57 -14.31
C GLN A 476 -13.54 -36.38 -12.93
N GLY A 477 -13.29 -37.27 -11.95
CA GLY A 477 -13.74 -37.20 -10.55
C GLY A 477 -12.87 -36.34 -9.61
N GLU A 478 -12.76 -36.75 -8.34
CA GLU A 478 -12.21 -36.01 -7.17
C GLU A 478 -10.73 -35.56 -7.25
N ILE A 479 -9.99 -35.86 -8.33
CA ILE A 479 -8.54 -35.66 -8.41
C ILE A 479 -8.23 -34.44 -9.30
N GLU A 480 -7.62 -33.39 -8.71
CA GLU A 480 -7.04 -32.28 -9.48
C GLU A 480 -5.79 -32.77 -10.21
N ALA A 481 -5.75 -32.63 -11.54
CA ALA A 481 -4.56 -32.93 -12.32
C ALA A 481 -3.46 -31.91 -12.00
N LYS A 482 -2.22 -32.38 -11.77
CA LYS A 482 -1.06 -31.51 -11.55
C LYS A 482 -0.90 -30.53 -12.71
N SER A 483 -0.91 -29.24 -12.41
CA SER A 483 -0.77 -28.16 -13.40
C SER A 483 0.60 -27.47 -13.36
N ASP A 484 1.38 -27.73 -12.32
CA ASP A 484 2.74 -27.24 -12.17
C ASP A 484 3.72 -28.18 -12.87
N TYR A 485 4.65 -27.61 -13.62
CA TYR A 485 5.71 -28.32 -14.35
C TYR A 485 7.05 -27.72 -13.95
N SER A 486 7.99 -28.57 -13.57
CA SER A 486 9.33 -28.18 -13.12
C SER A 486 10.42 -29.04 -13.74
N VAL A 487 11.66 -28.56 -13.72
CA VAL A 487 12.86 -29.30 -14.12
C VAL A 487 13.71 -29.53 -12.88
N PHE A 488 14.17 -30.77 -12.68
CA PHE A 488 15.08 -31.13 -11.60
C PHE A 488 16.42 -31.59 -12.17
N LEU A 489 17.52 -30.91 -11.82
CA LEU A 489 18.87 -31.34 -12.16
C LEU A 489 19.45 -32.18 -11.01
N SER A 490 19.42 -33.50 -11.17
CA SER A 490 20.02 -34.43 -10.19
C SER A 490 21.51 -34.63 -10.53
N HIS A 491 22.37 -34.20 -9.62
CA HIS A 491 23.80 -34.05 -9.87
C HIS A 491 24.63 -34.05 -8.58
N SER A 492 25.92 -34.33 -8.70
CA SER A 492 26.89 -34.08 -7.63
C SER A 492 27.34 -32.62 -7.65
N SER A 493 27.62 -32.03 -6.49
CA SER A 493 28.17 -30.66 -6.39
C SER A 493 29.54 -30.49 -7.07
N ARG A 494 30.24 -31.60 -7.35
CA ARG A 494 31.48 -31.59 -8.14
C ARG A 494 31.23 -31.46 -9.65
N ASP A 495 30.01 -31.71 -10.11
CA ASP A 495 29.62 -31.67 -11.52
C ASP A 495 28.91 -30.35 -11.91
N VAL A 496 29.01 -29.32 -11.06
CA VAL A 496 28.45 -27.97 -11.26
C VAL A 496 28.77 -27.34 -12.62
N PRO A 497 29.97 -27.49 -13.21
CA PRO A 497 30.26 -27.01 -14.57
C PRO A 497 29.15 -27.32 -15.58
N PHE A 498 28.58 -28.52 -15.52
CA PHE A 498 27.61 -28.97 -16.51
C PHE A 498 26.16 -28.63 -16.14
N THR A 499 25.80 -28.69 -14.86
CA THR A 499 24.44 -28.31 -14.43
C THR A 499 24.22 -26.80 -14.48
N GLY A 500 25.27 -26.01 -14.19
CA GLY A 500 25.26 -24.56 -14.38
C GLY A 500 25.02 -24.18 -15.84
N PHE A 501 25.67 -24.87 -16.78
CA PHE A 501 25.43 -24.71 -18.22
C PHE A 501 23.95 -24.93 -18.60
N VAL A 502 23.32 -26.02 -18.13
CA VAL A 502 21.90 -26.30 -18.42
C VAL A 502 21.00 -25.24 -17.79
N TYR A 503 21.18 -24.93 -16.51
CA TYR A 503 20.36 -23.96 -15.79
C TYR A 503 20.39 -22.58 -16.46
N GLU A 504 21.57 -22.06 -16.77
CA GLU A 504 21.70 -20.72 -17.37
C GLU A 504 21.06 -20.64 -18.76
N LEU A 505 21.17 -21.69 -19.58
CA LEU A 505 20.53 -21.74 -20.88
C LEU A 505 19.00 -21.76 -20.78
N LEU A 506 18.43 -22.50 -19.82
CA LEU A 506 16.99 -22.51 -19.58
C LEU A 506 16.50 -21.13 -19.10
N VAL A 507 17.18 -20.53 -18.12
CA VAL A 507 16.87 -19.18 -17.62
C VAL A 507 16.97 -18.14 -18.74
N LYS A 508 17.99 -18.24 -19.59
CA LYS A 508 18.16 -17.35 -20.75
C LYS A 508 17.02 -17.43 -21.75
N LYS A 509 16.40 -18.61 -21.92
CA LYS A 509 15.19 -18.78 -22.73
C LYS A 509 13.91 -18.31 -22.02
N GLY A 510 14.00 -17.85 -20.77
CA GLY A 510 12.90 -17.28 -20.00
C GLY A 510 12.27 -18.22 -18.97
N ALA A 511 12.89 -19.37 -18.69
CA ALA A 511 12.48 -20.21 -17.57
C ALA A 511 12.67 -19.44 -16.26
N ARG A 512 11.68 -19.49 -15.37
CA ARG A 512 11.75 -18.80 -14.09
C ARG A 512 12.59 -19.59 -13.10
N ASP A 513 13.11 -18.89 -12.12
CA ASP A 513 13.96 -19.47 -11.10
C ASP A 513 13.27 -20.55 -10.26
N ASP A 514 11.96 -20.40 -10.03
CA ASP A 514 11.09 -21.33 -9.30
C ASP A 514 10.66 -22.55 -10.12
N GLU A 515 10.91 -22.54 -11.44
CA GLU A 515 10.61 -23.68 -12.34
C GLU A 515 11.77 -24.69 -12.40
N ILE A 516 12.96 -24.35 -11.89
CA ILE A 516 14.16 -25.20 -11.95
C ILE A 516 14.71 -25.44 -10.55
N PHE A 517 14.74 -26.70 -10.13
CA PHE A 517 15.28 -27.15 -8.87
C PHE A 517 16.64 -27.83 -9.06
N TYR A 518 17.65 -27.40 -8.30
CA TYR A 518 18.90 -28.14 -8.06
C TYR A 518 19.66 -27.55 -6.86
N THR A 519 20.49 -28.36 -6.22
CA THR A 519 21.13 -28.05 -4.93
C THR A 519 22.32 -27.10 -5.03
N SER A 520 23.07 -27.10 -6.13
CA SER A 520 24.28 -26.29 -6.29
C SER A 520 24.03 -24.95 -6.99
N LYS A 521 22.87 -24.35 -6.73
CA LYS A 521 22.40 -23.12 -7.39
C LYS A 521 23.20 -21.88 -6.94
N PRO A 522 23.69 -21.03 -7.86
CA PRO A 522 24.36 -19.78 -7.51
C PRO A 522 23.49 -18.89 -6.62
N GLY A 523 24.00 -18.50 -5.44
CA GLY A 523 23.25 -17.69 -4.46
C GLY A 523 22.11 -18.43 -3.75
N GLY A 524 22.10 -19.76 -3.78
CA GLY A 524 20.96 -20.59 -3.36
C GLY A 524 20.62 -20.54 -1.88
N GLN A 525 19.31 -20.58 -1.59
CA GLN A 525 18.72 -20.67 -0.23
C GLN A 525 19.01 -21.99 0.51
N TYR A 526 19.67 -22.95 -0.14
CA TYR A 526 19.81 -24.33 0.32
C TYR A 526 21.23 -24.68 0.77
N SER A 527 22.19 -23.73 0.73
CA SER A 527 23.57 -23.95 1.17
C SER A 527 23.69 -24.34 2.65
N ASP A 528 22.71 -23.92 3.46
CA ASP A 528 22.68 -24.11 4.92
C ASP A 528 21.58 -25.09 5.38
N ALA A 529 20.91 -25.78 4.45
CA ALA A 529 19.82 -26.71 4.76
C ALA A 529 20.38 -27.99 5.40
N ASP A 530 19.84 -28.38 6.58
CA ASP A 530 20.21 -29.65 7.21
C ASP A 530 19.73 -30.86 6.37
N LEU A 531 20.35 -32.02 6.61
CA LEU A 531 20.10 -33.24 5.81
C LEU A 531 18.62 -33.70 5.83
N GLY A 532 17.89 -33.38 6.91
CA GLY A 532 16.47 -33.69 7.05
C GLY A 532 15.57 -32.78 6.20
N SER A 533 15.85 -31.48 6.18
CA SER A 533 15.11 -30.51 5.37
C SER A 533 15.34 -30.70 3.87
N LEU A 534 16.56 -31.05 3.46
CA LEU A 534 16.88 -31.33 2.05
C LEU A 534 16.06 -32.52 1.50
N GLY A 535 15.95 -33.61 2.27
CA GLY A 535 15.13 -34.76 1.88
C GLY A 535 13.64 -34.41 1.71
N GLN A 536 13.09 -33.51 2.54
CA GLN A 536 11.72 -33.03 2.38
C GLN A 536 11.55 -32.15 1.13
N ILE A 537 12.53 -31.30 0.82
CA ILE A 537 12.52 -30.43 -0.36
C ILE A 537 12.57 -31.27 -1.63
N ILE A 538 13.45 -32.27 -1.71
CA ILE A 538 13.53 -33.20 -2.84
C ILE A 538 12.21 -33.94 -3.02
N ARG A 539 11.64 -34.47 -1.93
CA ARG A 539 10.35 -35.16 -1.97
C ARG A 539 9.25 -34.26 -2.52
N ARG A 540 9.08 -33.05 -1.98
CA ARG A 540 8.07 -32.09 -2.46
C ARG A 540 8.28 -31.73 -3.93
N SER A 541 9.53 -31.50 -4.34
CA SER A 541 9.85 -31.19 -5.73
C SER A 541 9.36 -32.29 -6.68
N LEU A 542 9.56 -33.56 -6.31
CA LEU A 542 9.12 -34.73 -7.08
C LEU A 542 7.61 -35.02 -6.96
N THR A 543 6.98 -34.73 -5.81
CA THR A 543 5.57 -35.11 -5.56
C THR A 543 4.56 -34.04 -5.93
N ASP A 544 4.90 -32.76 -5.86
CA ASP A 544 3.92 -31.67 -5.90
C ASP A 544 3.67 -31.17 -7.33
N SER A 545 4.66 -31.36 -8.22
CA SER A 545 4.62 -30.93 -9.62
C SER A 545 4.87 -32.10 -10.58
N ASN A 546 4.65 -31.88 -11.88
CA ASN A 546 5.16 -32.76 -12.94
C ASN A 546 6.63 -32.39 -13.17
N THR A 547 7.56 -33.28 -12.83
CA THR A 547 8.99 -32.98 -12.86
C THR A 547 9.69 -33.67 -14.01
N PHE A 548 10.42 -32.94 -14.84
CA PHE A 548 11.37 -33.50 -15.80
C PHE A 548 12.74 -33.59 -15.14
N ILE A 549 13.23 -34.81 -14.93
CA ILE A 549 14.48 -35.04 -14.22
C ILE A 549 15.62 -35.17 -15.22
N ILE A 550 16.66 -34.36 -15.07
CA ILE A 550 17.91 -34.49 -15.82
C ILE A 550 18.94 -35.12 -14.87
N TYR A 551 19.32 -36.37 -15.15
CA TYR A 551 20.39 -37.04 -14.42
C TYR A 551 21.73 -36.72 -15.04
N PHE A 552 22.64 -36.19 -14.22
CA PHE A 552 24.02 -35.99 -14.59
C PHE A 552 24.87 -37.18 -14.11
N ASN A 553 25.05 -38.17 -15.00
CA ASN A 553 25.68 -39.44 -14.66
C ASN A 553 27.20 -39.33 -14.71
N SER A 554 27.84 -39.50 -13.56
CA SER A 554 29.29 -39.38 -13.36
C SER A 554 29.76 -40.27 -12.21
N LYS A 555 31.07 -40.50 -12.08
CA LYS A 555 31.64 -41.18 -10.89
C LYS A 555 31.31 -40.44 -9.59
N ASN A 556 31.26 -39.10 -9.64
CA ASN A 556 30.88 -38.29 -8.48
C ASN A 556 29.40 -38.48 -8.11
N PHE A 557 28.53 -38.68 -9.10
CA PHE A 557 27.12 -39.02 -8.89
C PHE A 557 26.99 -40.38 -8.21
N LEU A 558 27.70 -41.40 -8.70
CA LEU A 558 27.72 -42.74 -8.11
C LEU A 558 28.28 -42.77 -6.69
N ALA A 559 29.23 -41.88 -6.38
CA ALA A 559 29.83 -41.76 -5.05
C ALA A 559 28.95 -40.98 -4.04
N SER A 560 27.84 -40.37 -4.49
CA SER A 560 26.97 -39.56 -3.65
C SER A 560 25.69 -40.32 -3.28
N GLU A 561 25.52 -40.62 -1.99
CA GLU A 561 24.32 -41.26 -1.46
C GLU A 561 23.04 -40.46 -1.78
N TYR A 562 23.13 -39.13 -1.77
CA TYR A 562 22.02 -38.24 -2.15
C TYR A 562 21.63 -38.38 -3.61
N CYS A 563 22.62 -38.41 -4.51
CA CYS A 563 22.37 -38.57 -5.94
C CYS A 563 21.76 -39.94 -6.25
N LEU A 564 22.23 -41.00 -5.60
CA LEU A 564 21.64 -42.33 -5.72
C LEU A 564 20.23 -42.39 -5.14
N PHE A 565 19.97 -41.69 -4.03
CA PHE A 565 18.63 -41.57 -3.45
C PHE A 565 17.68 -40.81 -4.39
N GLU A 566 18.11 -39.68 -4.96
CA GLU A 566 17.37 -38.91 -5.96
C GLU A 566 17.09 -39.75 -7.21
N GLY A 567 18.11 -40.45 -7.72
CA GLY A 567 18.01 -41.39 -8.85
C GLY A 567 16.99 -42.50 -8.57
N GLY A 568 17.05 -43.10 -7.39
CA GLY A 568 16.10 -44.13 -6.96
C GLY A 568 14.68 -43.61 -6.80
N ALA A 569 14.50 -42.44 -6.19
CA ALA A 569 13.19 -41.82 -5.98
C ALA A 569 12.54 -41.36 -7.29
N GLY A 570 13.33 -40.75 -8.18
CA GLY A 570 12.89 -40.38 -9.52
C GLY A 570 12.57 -41.60 -10.40
N TRP A 571 13.33 -42.70 -10.25
CA TRP A 571 12.99 -43.97 -10.89
C TRP A 571 11.69 -44.58 -10.35
N ALA A 572 11.45 -44.53 -9.04
CA ALA A 572 10.25 -45.09 -8.41
C ALA A 572 8.97 -44.29 -8.70
N THR A 573 9.10 -43.00 -9.00
CA THR A 573 7.98 -42.09 -9.30
C THR A 573 7.60 -42.02 -10.78
N ARG A 574 8.22 -42.86 -11.63
CA ARG A 574 8.05 -42.93 -13.10
C ARG A 574 6.63 -42.64 -13.57
N SER A 575 6.47 -41.45 -14.17
CA SER A 575 5.65 -41.28 -15.37
C SER A 575 6.57 -41.63 -16.54
N VAL A 576 6.15 -42.47 -17.47
CA VAL A 576 7.01 -42.90 -18.58
C VAL A 576 7.38 -41.65 -19.41
N GLY A 577 8.61 -41.57 -19.94
CA GLY A 577 9.00 -40.53 -20.91
C GLY A 577 9.64 -39.21 -20.40
N ALA A 578 9.60 -38.86 -19.11
CA ALA A 578 10.02 -37.53 -18.62
C ALA A 578 11.43 -37.44 -18.00
N VAL A 579 12.45 -38.04 -18.63
CA VAL A 579 13.84 -38.04 -18.11
C VAL A 579 14.86 -37.68 -19.19
N GLY A 580 15.77 -36.76 -18.85
CA GLY A 580 17.00 -36.48 -19.60
C GLY A 580 18.22 -37.12 -18.93
N LYS A 581 19.19 -37.58 -19.72
CA LYS A 581 20.45 -38.16 -19.21
C LYS A 581 21.63 -37.45 -19.84
N VAL A 582 22.50 -36.87 -19.01
CA VAL A 582 23.78 -36.32 -19.45
C VAL A 582 24.87 -37.19 -18.86
N ASN A 583 25.58 -37.92 -19.72
CA ASN A 583 26.57 -38.90 -19.28
C ASN A 583 27.98 -38.30 -19.42
N VAL A 584 28.75 -38.25 -18.34
CA VAL A 584 30.18 -37.90 -18.41
C VAL A 584 30.93 -39.00 -19.16
N ASP A 585 30.70 -40.24 -18.73
CA ASP A 585 31.17 -41.46 -19.38
C ASP A 585 30.12 -42.57 -19.25
N TYR A 586 30.22 -43.59 -20.10
CA TYR A 586 29.26 -44.70 -20.12
C TYR A 586 29.37 -45.64 -18.91
N ALA A 587 30.57 -45.76 -18.32
CA ALA A 587 30.79 -46.66 -17.18
C ALA A 587 30.10 -46.15 -15.91
N SER A 588 29.82 -44.86 -15.85
CA SER A 588 29.23 -44.19 -14.69
C SER A 588 27.69 -44.13 -14.74
N VAL A 589 27.05 -44.69 -15.77
CA VAL A 589 25.58 -44.75 -15.85
C VAL A 589 25.06 -45.87 -14.94
N PRO A 590 24.23 -45.58 -13.93
CA PRO A 590 23.67 -46.62 -13.08
C PRO A 590 22.81 -47.62 -13.87
N VAL A 591 22.90 -48.91 -13.54
CA VAL A 591 22.18 -49.99 -14.24
C VAL A 591 20.67 -49.79 -14.22
N PHE A 592 20.11 -49.20 -13.17
CA PHE A 592 18.66 -48.94 -13.10
C PHE A 592 18.20 -47.75 -13.98
N LEU A 593 19.14 -46.92 -14.44
CA LEU A 593 18.91 -45.83 -15.40
C LEU A 593 19.34 -46.18 -16.82
N SER A 594 20.00 -47.33 -17.04
CA SER A 594 20.40 -47.75 -18.38
C SER A 594 19.19 -48.23 -19.18
N GLU A 595 19.05 -47.71 -20.39
CA GLU A 595 18.01 -48.12 -21.35
C GLU A 595 18.70 -48.48 -22.67
N ASN A 596 18.09 -49.35 -23.48
CA ASN A 596 18.60 -49.71 -24.81
C ASN A 596 18.32 -48.59 -25.84
N ARG A 597 18.77 -47.35 -25.56
CA ARG A 597 18.66 -46.19 -26.46
C ARG A 597 20.04 -45.66 -26.83
N PRO A 598 20.23 -45.08 -28.04
CA PRO A 598 21.49 -44.46 -28.40
C PRO A 598 21.75 -43.23 -27.50
N GLU A 599 22.84 -43.28 -26.74
CA GLU A 599 23.29 -42.21 -25.84
C GLU A 599 24.71 -41.78 -26.24
N THR A 600 25.04 -40.50 -26.07
CA THR A 600 26.42 -39.99 -26.22
C THR A 600 27.00 -39.61 -24.85
N SER A 601 28.32 -39.65 -24.71
CA SER A 601 29.05 -39.20 -23.53
C SER A 601 29.68 -37.84 -23.77
N ILE A 602 29.85 -37.05 -22.71
CA ILE A 602 30.61 -35.79 -22.79
C ILE A 602 32.06 -36.08 -23.12
N LEU A 603 32.66 -37.05 -22.43
CA LEU A 603 34.07 -37.39 -22.63
C LEU A 603 34.31 -38.09 -23.95
N ALA A 604 35.31 -37.61 -24.68
CA ALA A 604 35.92 -38.22 -25.86
C ALA A 604 37.42 -38.42 -25.58
N GLY A 605 37.76 -39.49 -24.87
CA GLY A 605 39.10 -39.65 -24.30
C GLY A 605 39.37 -38.60 -23.22
N ASP A 606 40.28 -37.66 -23.51
CA ASP A 606 40.77 -36.64 -22.56
C ASP A 606 40.17 -35.25 -22.82
N THR A 607 39.14 -35.16 -23.68
CA THR A 607 38.52 -33.89 -24.07
C THR A 607 37.01 -33.91 -23.81
N ALA A 608 36.43 -32.71 -23.67
CA ALA A 608 34.99 -32.47 -23.61
C ALA A 608 34.57 -31.48 -24.71
N ASP A 609 35.11 -31.68 -25.91
CA ASP A 609 34.78 -30.85 -27.06
C ASP A 609 33.30 -31.01 -27.44
N LEU A 610 32.68 -29.90 -27.82
CA LEU A 610 31.28 -29.86 -28.25
C LEU A 610 31.16 -30.43 -29.67
N ARG A 611 31.30 -31.76 -29.76
CA ARG A 611 31.21 -32.50 -31.02
C ARG A 611 29.79 -32.44 -31.59
N PRO A 612 29.61 -32.63 -32.92
CA PRO A 612 28.30 -32.52 -33.55
C PRO A 612 27.25 -33.45 -32.95
N ASP A 613 27.63 -34.68 -32.60
CA ASP A 613 26.77 -35.67 -31.95
C ASP A 613 26.37 -35.23 -30.52
N LEU A 614 27.32 -34.72 -29.74
CA LEU A 614 27.08 -34.21 -28.39
C LEU A 614 26.18 -32.97 -28.42
N TYR A 615 26.46 -32.02 -29.31
CA TYR A 615 25.62 -30.83 -29.51
C TYR A 615 24.18 -31.24 -29.86
N GLN A 616 24.01 -32.12 -30.84
CA GLN A 616 22.69 -32.53 -31.28
C GLN A 616 21.93 -33.28 -30.18
N TYR A 617 22.63 -34.09 -29.40
CA TYR A 617 22.07 -34.76 -28.23
C TYR A 617 21.64 -33.77 -27.15
N LEU A 618 22.49 -32.81 -26.76
CA LEU A 618 22.14 -31.78 -25.77
C LEU A 618 20.89 -30.99 -26.19
N VAL A 619 20.81 -30.58 -27.45
CA VAL A 619 19.63 -29.85 -27.96
C VAL A 619 18.39 -30.73 -27.98
N ARG A 620 18.45 -31.90 -28.63
CA ARG A 620 17.27 -32.74 -28.91
C ARG A 620 16.79 -33.56 -27.71
N LYS A 621 17.68 -33.89 -26.76
CA LYS A 621 17.38 -34.83 -25.66
C LYS A 621 17.43 -34.19 -24.27
N ILE A 622 18.01 -33.00 -24.13
CA ILE A 622 18.15 -32.34 -22.82
C ILE A 622 17.44 -30.99 -22.82
N LEU A 623 17.92 -30.02 -23.61
CA LEU A 623 17.46 -28.63 -23.55
C LEU A 623 16.03 -28.46 -24.09
N ASN A 624 15.76 -28.87 -25.34
CA ASN A 624 14.42 -28.71 -25.90
C ASN A 624 13.37 -29.54 -25.16
N PRO A 625 13.61 -30.81 -24.77
CA PRO A 625 12.66 -31.55 -23.94
C PRO A 625 12.36 -30.90 -22.59
N ALA A 626 13.35 -30.31 -21.93
CA ALA A 626 13.13 -29.55 -20.69
C ALA A 626 12.28 -28.30 -20.93
N LEU A 627 12.55 -27.54 -22.01
CA LEU A 627 11.75 -26.37 -22.40
C LEU A 627 10.32 -26.74 -22.80
N ASP A 628 10.15 -27.81 -23.59
CA ASP A 628 8.83 -28.34 -23.97
C ASP A 628 8.05 -28.80 -22.74
N HIS A 629 8.72 -29.45 -21.78
CA HIS A 629 8.10 -29.84 -20.51
C HIS A 629 7.58 -28.64 -19.72
N LEU A 630 8.39 -27.58 -19.58
CA LEU A 630 7.95 -26.34 -18.95
C LEU A 630 6.80 -25.69 -19.74
N ASN A 631 6.87 -25.70 -21.07
CA ASN A 631 5.83 -25.17 -21.95
C ASN A 631 4.49 -25.87 -21.78
N ARG A 632 4.44 -27.18 -21.50
CA ARG A 632 3.19 -27.89 -21.17
C ARG A 632 2.48 -27.25 -19.97
N GLY A 633 3.23 -26.91 -18.91
CA GLY A 633 2.68 -26.19 -17.74
C GLY A 633 2.20 -24.78 -18.09
N ARG A 634 2.96 -24.07 -18.93
CA ARG A 634 2.61 -22.72 -19.38
C ARG A 634 1.37 -22.70 -20.27
N GLU A 635 1.19 -23.67 -21.16
CA GLU A 635 -0.04 -23.84 -21.94
C GLU A 635 -1.27 -24.07 -21.04
N ILE A 636 -1.13 -24.93 -20.03
CA ILE A 636 -2.19 -25.19 -19.04
C ILE A 636 -2.58 -23.90 -18.30
N LYS A 637 -1.59 -23.05 -18.00
CA LYS A 637 -1.79 -21.75 -17.33
C LYS A 637 -2.07 -20.59 -18.29
N ALA A 638 -2.08 -20.82 -19.61
CA ALA A 638 -2.20 -19.79 -20.65
C ALA A 638 -1.14 -18.67 -20.52
N GLN A 639 0.10 -19.05 -20.25
CA GLN A 639 1.26 -18.18 -20.16
C GLN A 639 2.07 -18.18 -21.47
N GLU A 640 2.98 -17.22 -21.61
CA GLU A 640 3.88 -17.13 -22.76
C GLU A 640 4.85 -18.32 -22.83
N LEU A 641 4.96 -18.93 -24.00
CA LEU A 641 5.79 -20.11 -24.23
C LEU A 641 7.26 -19.73 -24.38
N LEU A 642 8.13 -20.59 -23.85
CA LEU A 642 9.57 -20.51 -23.98
C LEU A 642 9.99 -20.88 -25.41
N PRO A 643 10.82 -20.06 -26.08
CA PRO A 643 11.37 -20.41 -27.38
C PRO A 643 12.34 -21.60 -27.26
N LEU A 644 12.24 -22.54 -28.20
CA LEU A 644 13.16 -23.68 -28.30
C LEU A 644 14.51 -23.28 -28.91
N PHE A 645 15.53 -24.10 -28.69
CA PHE A 645 16.79 -23.98 -29.43
C PHE A 645 16.61 -24.55 -30.85
N PRO A 646 17.15 -23.87 -31.87
CA PRO A 646 17.12 -24.38 -33.23
C PRO A 646 17.89 -25.69 -33.30
N VAL A 647 17.28 -26.69 -33.92
CA VAL A 647 17.92 -27.98 -34.16
C VAL A 647 18.81 -27.83 -35.38
N ALA A 648 20.12 -28.01 -35.22
CA ALA A 648 21.06 -27.93 -36.32
C ALA A 648 20.83 -29.07 -37.32
N ASP A 649 20.75 -28.69 -38.60
CA ASP A 649 20.80 -29.60 -39.73
C ASP A 649 22.23 -29.58 -40.27
N PHE A 650 22.98 -30.65 -40.00
CA PHE A 650 24.40 -30.70 -40.31
C PHE A 650 24.62 -31.18 -41.75
N PRO A 651 25.35 -30.42 -42.58
CA PRO A 651 25.80 -30.92 -43.88
C PRO A 651 26.72 -32.13 -43.71
N SER A 652 26.89 -32.91 -44.78
CA SER A 652 27.86 -34.00 -44.75
C SER A 652 29.29 -33.44 -44.66
N GLU A 653 30.24 -34.27 -44.21
CA GLU A 653 31.66 -33.87 -44.18
C GLU A 653 32.18 -33.46 -45.57
N VAL A 654 31.61 -34.03 -46.64
CA VAL A 654 31.92 -33.67 -48.03
C VAL A 654 31.45 -32.25 -48.33
N ASP A 655 30.19 -31.94 -47.99
CA ASP A 655 29.60 -30.62 -48.22
C ASP A 655 30.32 -29.52 -47.43
N LEU A 656 30.74 -29.81 -46.19
CA LEU A 656 31.53 -28.89 -45.36
C LEU A 656 32.88 -28.60 -45.99
N LYS A 657 33.55 -29.62 -46.53
CA LYS A 657 34.86 -29.46 -47.18
C LYS A 657 34.75 -28.68 -48.49
N GLU A 658 33.68 -28.87 -49.26
CA GLU A 658 33.42 -28.12 -50.50
C GLU A 658 33.06 -26.66 -50.23
N SER A 659 32.31 -26.38 -49.17
CA SER A 659 31.88 -25.03 -48.78
C SER A 659 32.93 -24.26 -47.94
N GLY A 660 33.91 -24.96 -47.36
CA GLY A 660 34.87 -24.38 -46.42
C GLY A 660 34.28 -24.03 -45.06
N SER A 661 33.04 -24.46 -44.78
CA SER A 661 32.38 -24.30 -43.48
C SER A 661 32.79 -25.40 -42.50
N ARG A 662 32.58 -25.16 -41.20
CA ARG A 662 32.79 -26.15 -40.14
C ARG A 662 31.49 -26.43 -39.40
N PHE A 663 31.40 -27.54 -38.68
CA PHE A 663 30.21 -27.88 -37.90
C PHE A 663 29.85 -26.80 -36.88
N GLU A 664 30.84 -26.15 -36.28
CA GLU A 664 30.65 -25.09 -35.27
C GLU A 664 29.93 -23.86 -35.83
N ASP A 665 29.96 -23.64 -37.14
CA ASP A 665 29.26 -22.53 -37.80
C ASP A 665 27.73 -22.72 -37.77
N TYR A 666 27.26 -23.95 -37.52
CA TYR A 666 25.84 -24.32 -37.44
C TYR A 666 25.33 -24.42 -35.99
N TYR A 667 26.20 -24.22 -34.99
CA TYR A 667 25.81 -24.28 -33.59
C TYR A 667 25.13 -22.98 -33.13
N ASP A 668 24.19 -23.10 -32.21
CA ASP A 668 23.60 -21.94 -31.54
C ASP A 668 24.67 -21.21 -30.72
N LYS A 669 24.82 -19.90 -30.99
CA LYS A 669 25.87 -19.07 -30.40
C LYS A 669 25.80 -19.01 -28.87
N ASP A 670 24.60 -19.08 -28.30
CA ASP A 670 24.44 -19.08 -26.85
C ASP A 670 24.92 -20.40 -26.27
N ILE A 671 24.60 -21.53 -26.90
CA ILE A 671 25.08 -22.85 -26.47
C ILE A 671 26.60 -22.88 -26.48
N VAL A 672 27.24 -22.45 -27.58
CA VAL A 672 28.72 -22.43 -27.69
C VAL A 672 29.34 -21.55 -26.60
N LYS A 673 28.80 -20.34 -26.40
CA LYS A 673 29.33 -19.41 -25.41
C LYS A 673 29.23 -19.97 -23.99
N HIS A 674 28.09 -20.54 -23.61
CA HIS A 674 27.92 -21.10 -22.27
C HIS A 674 28.74 -22.38 -22.09
N TRP A 675 28.87 -23.21 -23.13
CA TRP A 675 29.74 -24.39 -23.08
C TRP A 675 31.20 -24.00 -22.85
N GLN A 676 31.69 -22.97 -23.53
CA GLN A 676 33.05 -22.46 -23.35
C GLN A 676 33.29 -22.05 -21.89
N ILE A 677 32.44 -21.17 -21.36
CA ILE A 677 32.61 -20.56 -20.03
C ILE A 677 32.42 -21.57 -18.90
N HIS A 678 31.41 -22.43 -19.01
CA HIS A 678 31.02 -23.30 -17.90
C HIS A 678 31.70 -24.64 -17.93
N VAL A 679 31.94 -25.19 -19.12
CA VAL A 679 32.53 -26.52 -19.28
C VAL A 679 33.98 -26.40 -19.67
N HIS A 680 34.29 -25.85 -20.86
CA HIS A 680 35.64 -25.92 -21.44
C HIS A 680 36.70 -25.22 -20.58
N ASP A 681 36.45 -23.98 -20.17
CA ASP A 681 37.41 -23.17 -19.38
C ASP A 681 37.69 -23.76 -18.00
N LYS A 682 36.78 -24.60 -17.48
CA LYS A 682 36.88 -25.26 -16.17
C LYS A 682 37.24 -26.75 -16.28
N PHE A 683 37.36 -27.26 -17.50
CA PHE A 683 37.44 -28.70 -17.74
C PHE A 683 38.76 -29.31 -17.25
N SER A 684 39.88 -28.59 -17.37
CA SER A 684 41.19 -29.06 -16.90
C SER A 684 41.19 -29.38 -15.41
N ASP A 685 40.57 -28.50 -14.63
CA ASP A 685 40.49 -28.65 -13.18
C ASP A 685 39.53 -29.79 -12.84
N TYR A 686 38.35 -29.79 -13.47
CA TYR A 686 37.35 -30.85 -13.31
C TYR A 686 37.90 -32.25 -13.63
N ILE A 687 38.55 -32.44 -14.78
CA ILE A 687 39.02 -33.77 -15.19
C ILE A 687 40.17 -34.28 -14.32
N SER A 688 40.99 -33.37 -13.77
CA SER A 688 42.07 -33.71 -12.84
C SER A 688 41.54 -34.26 -11.53
N GLU A 689 40.39 -33.76 -11.06
CA GLU A 689 39.71 -34.24 -9.87
C GLU A 689 38.87 -35.48 -10.15
N TYR A 690 38.17 -35.53 -11.30
CA TYR A 690 37.32 -36.65 -11.71
C TYR A 690 38.08 -37.97 -11.90
N ARG A 691 39.39 -37.89 -12.17
CA ARG A 691 40.28 -39.06 -12.32
C ARG A 691 40.84 -39.59 -11.01
N LYS A 692 40.86 -38.77 -9.95
CA LYS A 692 41.25 -39.19 -8.60
C LYS A 692 40.13 -39.97 -7.96
#